data_AF-A0A938USL8-F1
#
_entry.id   AF-A0A938USL8-F1
#
_cell.length_a   1.000
_cell.length_b   1.000
_cell.length_c   1.000
_cell.angle_alpha   90.00
_cell.angle_beta   90.00
_cell.angle_gamma   90.00
#
_symmetry.space_group_name_H-M   'P 1'
#
loop_
_entity.id
_entity.type
_entity.pdbx_description
1 polymer ?
#
loop_
_entity_poly.entity_id
_entity_poly.type
_entity_poly.pdbx_seq_one_letter_code
_entity_poly.pdbx_strand_id
1 'polypeptide(L)'
;MPQSGEIWHDHLQWTLGFAGHGGLWAVAIVLALATLALTAVHVRSLNRRMHRATILGLRTLTLAVLLVVLAQPTWVARADRQGMRKVVVLVDASRSMAVGTEGKRRWDRALGAARQILSRGGATLWTFGSGAAAGGDLRLLEPDQPDTDLLGALRKVRDTLTPDGLRAVVVISDGLDNGELRGRTGPEAVALDGESAEVVRSLRVPVHGVTIDDPKPVRDVAVAGLRMSQFGYARTFMPVSVDLELTGLSGDKGVLSLQLLDNGRPLVTQEVPIAGLQRRTISLEFQPLHVGTHVIEAVVAPLPDEATLSNNRAYAGLSVVRDRVRVLHLAGQPSWDTRFLRTHLRAAANVDLVSFYIMVGEGAGAYVAGEETTLIPFPAKEIFEDALSGFDAIILHDFPYGPFQLDQYMPQVGRHIRDGGGLLVIGGPLALSAGGYQGTPLADLLPVQLAPPGDDGGWAEGALQPLLTPLGAGHAVAMLGRDPQESAAAWSRHRLYGRNSGILPREGTAMLVTDAKGRAVVALGEVERGRSAVVASASLWTWAFGADTADGAEQKASGAAEIDARGDYHRLLDQLLAWLVRDPDYELLRVESPKQAVPVGQPVALRVTARDGAGHPLAHLPLRWERVDPSANPPDAAAARPGPSTDERGEATLVVPDLPAGAWLVVVEVDWHGRPQRAVVPVVVARPTAEVAAIQPDDRLLALVAKASGGTLWQGVPPASGVPVASADPTDPLARADLVHTELWSRPEVLLALIALLGAEWALRRRWGLA
;
A
#
# COMPACT_ATOMS: atom_id res chain seq x y z
N MET A 1 6.51 44.51 1.02
CA MET A 1 7.53 45.46 0.53
C MET A 1 8.76 44.66 0.12
N PRO A 2 9.15 44.60 -1.16
CA PRO A 2 10.51 44.29 -1.53
C PRO A 2 11.28 45.60 -1.76
N GLN A 3 12.32 45.81 -0.96
CA GLN A 3 13.33 46.84 -1.15
C GLN A 3 14.41 46.29 -2.09
N SER A 4 14.57 46.91 -3.26
CA SER A 4 15.85 47.20 -3.93
C SER A 4 15.53 47.81 -5.29
N GLY A 5 15.16 49.10 -5.28
CA GLY A 5 15.04 49.90 -6.47
C GLY A 5 16.42 50.36 -6.93
N GLU A 6 17.10 49.53 -7.73
CA GLU A 6 18.04 50.08 -8.71
C GLU A 6 17.20 50.58 -9.88
N ILE A 7 16.90 51.88 -9.82
CA ILE A 7 16.22 52.60 -10.90
C ILE A 7 17.26 52.78 -12.00
N TRP A 8 17.15 51.96 -13.05
CA TRP A 8 17.90 52.12 -14.30
C TRP A 8 17.47 53.45 -14.93
N HIS A 9 18.26 54.50 -14.72
CA HIS A 9 17.91 55.87 -15.08
C HIS A 9 18.20 56.24 -16.54
N ASP A 10 18.84 55.38 -17.34
CA ASP A 10 19.58 55.89 -18.49
C ASP A 10 18.84 55.97 -19.83
N HIS A 11 17.64 55.40 -20.01
CA HIS A 11 16.93 55.53 -21.30
C HIS A 11 15.41 55.75 -21.19
N LEU A 12 14.96 56.57 -20.23
CA LEU A 12 13.56 57.00 -20.19
C LEU A 12 13.33 58.14 -21.19
N GLN A 13 12.73 57.84 -22.35
CA GLN A 13 12.22 58.88 -23.24
C GLN A 13 10.86 59.36 -22.73
N TRP A 14 10.84 60.58 -22.20
CA TRP A 14 9.62 61.24 -21.76
C TRP A 14 8.96 61.96 -22.93
N THR A 15 7.70 61.64 -23.21
CA THR A 15 6.89 62.41 -24.16
C THR A 15 5.64 62.96 -23.47
N LEU A 16 5.28 64.19 -23.81
CA LEU A 16 4.04 64.81 -23.32
C LEU A 16 2.89 64.38 -24.24
N GLY A 17 1.92 63.66 -23.69
CA GLY A 17 0.69 63.24 -24.37
C GLY A 17 -0.52 64.02 -23.87
N PHE A 18 -1.50 64.22 -24.76
CA PHE A 18 -2.81 64.79 -24.41
C PHE A 18 -3.87 63.71 -24.64
N ALA A 19 -4.54 63.27 -23.57
CA ALA A 19 -5.53 62.20 -23.64
C ALA A 19 -6.97 62.71 -23.93
N GLY A 20 -7.17 64.03 -24.01
CA GLY A 20 -8.48 64.65 -24.22
C GLY A 20 -9.10 64.28 -25.58
N HIS A 21 -10.38 63.90 -25.56
CA HIS A 21 -11.13 63.52 -26.77
C HIS A 21 -11.34 64.72 -27.69
N GLY A 22 -10.78 64.66 -28.91
CA GLY A 22 -10.77 65.75 -29.90
C GLY A 22 -12.12 66.42 -30.17
N GLY A 23 -13.23 65.68 -30.06
CA GLY A 23 -14.58 66.16 -30.39
C GLY A 23 -15.18 67.19 -29.42
N LEU A 24 -14.70 67.29 -28.18
CA LEU A 24 -15.30 68.15 -27.15
C LEU A 24 -14.68 69.56 -27.08
N TRP A 25 -13.55 69.79 -27.76
CA TRP A 25 -12.83 71.05 -27.70
C TRP A 25 -13.60 72.23 -28.29
N ALA A 26 -14.30 72.03 -29.41
CA ALA A 26 -15.11 73.07 -30.03
C ALA A 26 -16.21 73.55 -29.07
N VAL A 27 -16.88 72.62 -28.38
CA VAL A 27 -17.93 72.93 -27.39
C VAL A 27 -17.34 73.63 -26.17
N ALA A 28 -16.21 73.14 -25.64
CA ALA A 28 -15.55 73.75 -24.49
C ALA A 28 -15.06 75.18 -24.76
N ILE A 29 -14.50 75.43 -25.96
CA ILE A 29 -14.07 76.77 -26.39
C ILE A 29 -15.29 77.69 -26.55
N VAL A 30 -16.38 77.21 -27.18
CA VAL A 30 -17.61 78.00 -27.33
C VAL A 30 -18.20 78.35 -25.96
N LEU A 31 -18.29 77.40 -25.03
CA LEU A 31 -18.76 77.64 -23.66
C LEU A 31 -17.85 78.62 -22.92
N ALA A 32 -16.53 78.46 -23.02
CA ALA A 32 -15.56 79.38 -22.42
C ALA A 32 -15.75 80.82 -22.94
N LEU A 33 -15.87 81.00 -24.25
CA LEU A 33 -16.13 82.29 -24.88
C LEU A 33 -17.49 82.88 -24.47
N ALA A 34 -18.54 82.05 -24.41
CA ALA A 34 -19.86 82.47 -23.94
C ALA A 34 -19.82 82.92 -22.47
N THR A 35 -19.18 82.17 -21.59
CA THR A 35 -18.98 82.59 -20.19
C THR A 35 -18.17 83.88 -20.08
N LEU A 36 -17.12 84.04 -20.90
CA LEU A 36 -16.31 85.25 -20.91
C LEU A 36 -17.14 86.46 -21.36
N ALA A 37 -17.93 86.32 -22.42
CA ALA A 37 -18.83 87.35 -22.93
C ALA A 37 -19.90 87.74 -21.88
N LEU A 38 -20.53 86.75 -21.23
CA LEU A 38 -21.49 86.99 -20.15
C LEU A 38 -20.84 87.73 -18.97
N THR A 39 -19.62 87.34 -18.57
CA THR A 39 -18.89 88.09 -17.55
C THR A 39 -18.54 89.50 -17.99
N ALA A 40 -18.14 89.71 -19.23
CA ALA A 40 -17.84 91.04 -19.76
C ALA A 40 -19.07 91.94 -19.73
N VAL A 41 -20.27 91.41 -20.04
CA VAL A 41 -21.54 92.13 -19.91
C VAL A 41 -21.86 92.43 -18.45
N HIS A 42 -21.78 91.43 -17.57
CA HIS A 42 -22.12 91.55 -16.16
C HIS A 42 -21.24 92.57 -15.44
N VAL A 43 -19.96 92.62 -15.78
CA VAL A 43 -18.95 93.51 -15.19
C VAL A 43 -19.08 94.97 -15.68
N ARG A 44 -19.89 95.26 -16.72
CA ARG A 44 -20.14 96.64 -17.20
C ARG A 44 -20.85 97.51 -16.16
N SER A 45 -21.55 96.94 -15.19
CA SER A 45 -22.21 97.70 -14.11
C SER A 45 -21.23 98.29 -13.08
N LEU A 46 -19.96 97.87 -13.08
CA LEU A 46 -18.94 98.43 -12.17
C LEU A 46 -18.42 99.79 -12.68
N ASN A 47 -18.35 100.81 -11.83
CA ASN A 47 -17.91 102.16 -12.25
C ASN A 47 -16.40 102.28 -12.56
N ARG A 48 -15.53 101.42 -12.02
CA ARG A 48 -14.06 101.53 -12.21
C ARG A 48 -13.52 100.54 -13.25
N ARG A 49 -12.80 101.05 -14.27
CA ARG A 49 -12.15 100.22 -15.32
C ARG A 49 -11.20 99.17 -14.77
N MET A 50 -10.45 99.49 -13.71
CA MET A 50 -9.52 98.53 -13.09
C MET A 50 -10.24 97.32 -12.50
N HIS A 51 -11.35 97.52 -11.77
CA HIS A 51 -12.13 96.41 -11.21
C HIS A 51 -12.69 95.50 -12.31
N ARG A 52 -13.09 96.10 -13.45
CA ARG A 52 -13.53 95.34 -14.62
C ARG A 52 -12.42 94.46 -15.19
N ALA A 53 -11.25 95.03 -15.38
CA ALA A 53 -10.07 94.32 -15.88
C ALA A 53 -9.64 93.19 -14.93
N THR A 54 -9.70 93.41 -13.61
CA THR A 54 -9.32 92.39 -12.62
C THR A 54 -10.26 91.18 -12.64
N ILE A 55 -11.58 91.40 -12.62
CA ILE A 55 -12.55 90.27 -12.67
C ILE A 55 -12.46 89.54 -14.01
N LEU A 56 -12.37 90.28 -15.12
CA LEU A 56 -12.24 89.68 -16.44
C LEU A 56 -10.94 88.87 -16.55
N GLY A 57 -9.83 89.40 -16.01
CA GLY A 57 -8.54 88.71 -15.97
C GLY A 57 -8.58 87.41 -15.15
N LEU A 58 -9.17 87.44 -13.95
CA LEU A 58 -9.36 86.25 -13.12
C LEU A 58 -10.23 85.20 -13.81
N ARG A 59 -11.31 85.63 -14.49
CA ARG A 59 -12.18 84.71 -15.23
C ARG A 59 -11.47 84.09 -16.43
N THR A 60 -10.74 84.87 -17.21
CA THR A 60 -9.93 84.37 -18.33
C THR A 60 -8.90 83.35 -17.85
N LEU A 61 -8.22 83.63 -16.74
CA LEU A 61 -7.24 82.72 -16.16
C LEU A 61 -7.89 81.42 -15.66
N THR A 62 -9.07 81.51 -15.04
CA THR A 62 -9.83 80.33 -14.58
C THR A 62 -10.23 79.44 -15.76
N LEU A 63 -10.75 80.04 -16.84
CA LEU A 63 -11.12 79.32 -18.06
C LEU A 63 -9.90 78.69 -18.76
N ALA A 64 -8.75 79.38 -18.76
CA ALA A 64 -7.51 78.83 -19.29
C ALA A 64 -7.04 77.59 -18.52
N VAL A 65 -7.08 77.60 -17.19
CA VAL A 65 -6.73 76.44 -16.37
C VAL A 65 -7.72 75.28 -16.60
N LEU A 66 -9.02 75.55 -16.70
CA LEU A 66 -10.03 74.54 -17.02
C LEU A 66 -9.79 73.88 -18.38
N LEU A 67 -9.41 74.65 -19.40
CA LEU A 67 -9.07 74.11 -20.73
C LEU A 67 -7.82 73.23 -20.67
N VAL A 68 -6.81 73.57 -19.86
CA VAL A 68 -5.63 72.72 -19.64
C VAL A 68 -6.01 71.41 -18.94
N VAL A 69 -6.91 71.45 -17.96
CA VAL A 69 -7.43 70.23 -17.30
C VAL A 69 -8.19 69.36 -18.29
N LEU A 70 -9.03 69.95 -19.14
CA LEU A 70 -9.77 69.24 -20.18
C LEU A 70 -8.83 68.59 -21.22
N ALA A 71 -7.66 69.19 -21.45
CA ALA A 71 -6.64 68.62 -22.32
C ALA A 71 -6.03 67.31 -21.81
N GLN A 72 -6.20 67.04 -20.51
CA GLN A 72 -5.62 65.89 -19.82
C GLN A 72 -4.15 65.66 -20.18
N PRO A 73 -3.25 66.65 -19.92
CA PRO A 73 -1.82 66.45 -20.10
C PRO A 73 -1.33 65.26 -19.25
N THR A 74 -0.62 64.34 -19.89
CA THR A 74 -0.06 63.13 -19.28
C THR A 74 1.40 62.97 -19.71
N TRP A 75 2.28 62.70 -18.75
CA TRP A 75 3.65 62.27 -19.05
C TRP A 75 3.63 60.77 -19.31
N VAL A 76 4.20 60.37 -20.44
CA VAL A 76 4.36 58.97 -20.81
C VAL A 76 5.86 58.65 -20.81
N ALA A 77 6.27 57.74 -19.92
CA ALA A 77 7.61 57.17 -19.93
C ALA A 77 7.57 55.77 -20.55
N ARG A 78 8.45 55.52 -21.53
CA ARG A 78 8.72 54.18 -22.06
C ARG A 78 9.95 53.61 -21.37
N ALA A 79 9.79 52.49 -20.68
CA ALA A 79 10.91 51.72 -20.13
C ALA A 79 11.13 50.46 -20.98
N ASP A 80 12.33 50.30 -21.52
CA ASP A 80 12.75 49.08 -22.23
C ASP A 80 13.37 48.10 -21.23
N ARG A 81 12.80 46.89 -21.10
CA ARG A 81 13.37 45.84 -20.24
C ARG A 81 14.16 44.87 -21.10
N GLN A 82 15.49 44.99 -21.05
CA GLN A 82 16.38 43.91 -21.50
C GLN A 82 16.40 42.77 -20.46
N GLY A 83 15.40 41.89 -20.50
CA GLY A 83 15.42 40.64 -19.73
C GLY A 83 16.15 39.52 -20.49
N MET A 84 17.21 38.94 -19.90
CA MET A 84 17.84 37.74 -20.47
C MET A 84 16.91 36.53 -20.29
N ARG A 85 16.28 36.05 -21.36
CA ARG A 85 15.51 34.80 -21.35
C ARG A 85 16.44 33.59 -21.17
N LYS A 86 16.09 32.67 -20.26
CA LYS A 86 16.89 31.49 -19.94
C LYS A 86 16.45 30.27 -20.75
N VAL A 87 17.39 29.36 -21.00
CA VAL A 87 17.10 28.01 -21.52
C VAL A 87 17.03 27.03 -20.35
N VAL A 88 15.99 26.21 -20.26
CA VAL A 88 15.92 25.16 -19.24
C VAL A 88 16.40 23.84 -19.83
N VAL A 89 17.37 23.20 -19.20
CA VAL A 89 17.84 21.85 -19.57
C VAL A 89 17.26 20.87 -18.55
N LEU A 90 16.23 20.12 -18.95
CA LEU A 90 15.63 19.04 -18.18
C LEU A 90 16.37 17.74 -18.46
N VAL A 91 16.99 17.15 -17.45
CA VAL A 91 17.65 15.85 -17.54
C VAL A 91 16.85 14.81 -16.80
N ASP A 92 16.53 13.72 -17.48
CA ASP A 92 15.81 12.58 -16.92
C ASP A 92 16.70 11.82 -15.93
N ALA A 93 16.26 11.75 -14.68
CA ALA A 93 16.92 11.09 -13.55
C ALA A 93 16.13 9.86 -13.07
N SER A 94 15.25 9.32 -13.92
CA SER A 94 14.60 8.02 -13.71
C SER A 94 15.60 6.87 -13.72
N ARG A 95 15.22 5.72 -13.18
CA ARG A 95 16.08 4.53 -13.09
C ARG A 95 16.33 3.89 -14.45
N SER A 96 15.50 4.12 -15.47
CA SER A 96 15.80 3.65 -16.84
C SER A 96 17.11 4.25 -17.36
N MET A 97 17.47 5.45 -16.90
CA MET A 97 18.72 6.11 -17.24
C MET A 97 19.94 5.46 -16.56
N ALA A 98 19.74 4.65 -15.52
CA ALA A 98 20.81 3.86 -14.90
C ALA A 98 21.28 2.70 -15.79
N VAL A 99 20.48 2.28 -16.78
CA VAL A 99 20.80 1.18 -17.68
C VAL A 99 21.84 1.61 -18.72
N GLY A 100 22.64 0.67 -19.23
CA GLY A 100 23.51 0.92 -20.37
C GLY A 100 24.30 -0.31 -20.81
N THR A 101 25.09 -0.12 -21.87
CA THR A 101 25.92 -1.16 -22.48
C THR A 101 27.40 -0.87 -22.26
N GLU A 102 28.24 -1.91 -22.27
CA GLU A 102 29.71 -1.80 -22.17
C GLU A 102 30.20 -1.03 -20.91
N GLY A 103 29.45 -1.11 -19.82
CA GLY A 103 29.79 -0.48 -18.54
C GLY A 103 29.59 1.04 -18.49
N LYS A 104 28.90 1.64 -19.48
CA LYS A 104 28.53 3.07 -19.49
C LYS A 104 27.02 3.24 -19.40
N ARG A 105 26.53 3.97 -18.41
CA ARG A 105 25.09 4.20 -18.21
C ARG A 105 24.58 5.26 -19.20
N ARG A 106 23.29 5.23 -19.55
CA ARG A 106 22.63 6.32 -20.29
C ARG A 106 22.77 7.65 -19.54
N TRP A 107 22.66 7.61 -18.21
CA TRP A 107 22.88 8.73 -17.31
C TRP A 107 24.21 9.44 -17.54
N ASP A 108 25.30 8.70 -17.71
CA ASP A 108 26.63 9.29 -17.91
C ASP A 108 26.71 10.07 -19.24
N ARG A 109 25.98 9.62 -20.26
CA ARG A 109 25.86 10.31 -21.57
C ARG A 109 24.91 11.50 -21.49
N ALA A 110 23.80 11.37 -20.78
CA ALA A 110 22.86 12.47 -20.53
C ALA A 110 23.54 13.64 -19.81
N LEU A 111 24.32 13.34 -18.76
CA LEU A 111 25.14 14.32 -18.06
C LEU A 111 26.20 14.96 -18.98
N GLY A 112 26.82 14.18 -19.87
CA GLY A 112 27.75 14.70 -20.88
C GLY A 112 27.09 15.74 -21.80
N ALA A 113 25.91 15.42 -22.33
CA ALA A 113 25.12 16.34 -23.16
C ALA A 113 24.68 17.59 -22.39
N ALA A 114 24.19 17.42 -21.16
CA ALA A 114 23.80 18.53 -20.29
C ALA A 114 24.96 19.49 -20.01
N ARG A 115 26.14 18.96 -19.66
CA ARG A 115 27.37 19.76 -19.43
C ARG A 115 27.74 20.62 -20.64
N GLN A 116 27.61 20.07 -21.84
CA GLN A 116 27.95 20.78 -23.07
C GLN A 116 26.95 21.87 -23.45
N ILE A 117 25.69 21.75 -23.03
CA ILE A 117 24.69 22.81 -23.23
C ILE A 117 24.88 23.90 -22.17
N LEU A 118 25.08 23.51 -20.91
CA LEU A 118 25.26 24.45 -19.80
C LEU A 118 26.54 25.28 -19.93
N SER A 119 27.61 24.72 -20.51
CA SER A 119 28.86 25.46 -20.76
C SER A 119 28.73 26.62 -21.74
N ARG A 120 27.65 26.68 -22.53
CA ARG A 120 27.36 27.78 -23.47
C ARG A 120 26.80 29.04 -22.79
N GLY A 121 26.41 28.96 -21.51
CA GLY A 121 25.92 30.09 -20.71
C GLY A 121 24.45 30.47 -20.95
N GLY A 122 23.73 30.98 -19.94
CA GLY A 122 22.31 31.34 -20.08
C GLY A 122 21.32 30.16 -20.05
N ALA A 123 21.80 28.97 -19.66
CA ALA A 123 20.98 27.78 -19.41
C ALA A 123 20.95 27.42 -17.92
N THR A 124 19.84 26.86 -17.45
CA THR A 124 19.66 26.36 -16.08
C THR A 124 19.33 24.88 -16.08
N LEU A 125 20.04 24.11 -15.26
CA LEU A 125 19.82 22.68 -15.10
C LEU A 125 18.59 22.39 -14.23
N TRP A 126 17.80 21.45 -14.69
CA TRP A 126 16.71 20.82 -13.97
C TRP A 126 16.82 19.32 -14.12
N THR A 127 16.41 18.57 -13.10
CA THR A 127 16.23 17.11 -13.20
C THR A 127 14.76 16.77 -13.10
N PHE A 128 14.35 15.67 -13.74
CA PHE A 128 12.98 15.17 -13.63
C PHE A 128 12.92 13.64 -13.53
N GLY A 129 11.76 13.15 -13.10
CA GLY A 129 11.43 11.74 -12.88
C GLY A 129 9.98 11.70 -12.38
N SER A 130 9.76 11.25 -11.14
CA SER A 130 8.48 11.39 -10.42
C SER A 130 8.04 12.85 -10.18
N GLY A 131 8.98 13.79 -10.30
CA GLY A 131 8.74 15.24 -10.26
C GLY A 131 9.95 16.00 -10.78
N ALA A 132 9.84 17.33 -10.93
CA ALA A 132 10.93 18.17 -11.45
C ALA A 132 11.50 19.12 -10.40
N ALA A 133 12.82 19.21 -10.35
CA ALA A 133 13.57 20.06 -9.42
C ALA A 133 14.61 20.93 -10.16
N ALA A 134 14.73 22.19 -9.74
CA ALA A 134 15.67 23.15 -10.30
C ALA A 134 17.02 23.11 -9.56
N GLY A 135 18.12 23.14 -10.31
CA GLY A 135 19.47 23.19 -9.75
C GLY A 135 20.03 21.82 -9.32
N GLY A 136 21.23 21.83 -8.77
CA GLY A 136 22.00 20.64 -8.39
C GLY A 136 23.39 20.63 -9.03
N ASP A 137 24.36 20.03 -8.33
CA ASP A 137 25.67 19.72 -8.93
C ASP A 137 25.53 18.45 -9.78
N LEU A 138 25.83 18.55 -11.08
CA LEU A 138 25.85 17.43 -12.04
C LEU A 138 26.75 16.25 -11.61
N ARG A 139 27.60 16.43 -10.59
CA ARG A 139 28.45 15.37 -10.03
C ARG A 139 27.80 14.61 -8.88
N LEU A 140 26.77 15.17 -8.25
CA LEU A 140 26.09 14.60 -7.07
C LEU A 140 24.72 13.99 -7.41
N LEU A 141 24.27 14.16 -8.66
CA LEU A 141 23.00 13.64 -9.14
C LEU A 141 23.16 12.19 -9.62
N GLU A 142 22.22 11.33 -9.23
CA GLU A 142 22.12 9.93 -9.64
C GLU A 142 20.72 9.63 -10.20
N PRO A 143 20.57 8.65 -11.10
CA PRO A 143 19.30 8.25 -11.70
C PRO A 143 18.53 7.30 -10.78
N ASP A 144 17.98 7.81 -9.68
CA ASP A 144 17.33 7.02 -8.62
C ASP A 144 15.81 7.15 -8.56
N GLN A 145 15.23 8.05 -9.36
CA GLN A 145 13.80 8.33 -9.33
C GLN A 145 12.97 7.15 -9.86
N PRO A 146 11.80 6.87 -9.26
CA PRO A 146 11.05 5.64 -9.51
C PRO A 146 10.16 5.66 -10.76
N ASP A 147 9.94 6.84 -11.33
CA ASP A 147 9.03 7.14 -12.44
C ASP A 147 9.69 8.19 -13.38
N THR A 148 9.25 8.25 -14.64
CA THR A 148 9.50 9.30 -15.65
C THR A 148 8.18 9.99 -16.01
N ASP A 149 7.91 11.17 -15.44
CA ASP A 149 6.76 12.02 -15.77
C ASP A 149 7.20 13.31 -16.49
N LEU A 150 7.30 13.22 -17.82
CA LEU A 150 7.71 14.34 -18.65
C LEU A 150 6.67 15.47 -18.65
N LEU A 151 5.38 15.14 -18.69
CA LEU A 151 4.32 16.15 -18.76
C LEU A 151 4.21 16.94 -17.46
N GLY A 152 4.31 16.27 -16.31
CA GLY A 152 4.39 16.91 -15.00
C GLY A 152 5.62 17.80 -14.86
N ALA A 153 6.77 17.37 -15.38
CA ALA A 153 7.98 18.19 -15.40
C ALA A 153 7.80 19.49 -16.22
N LEU A 154 7.20 19.39 -17.41
CA LEU A 154 6.90 20.55 -18.26
C LEU A 154 5.89 21.51 -17.61
N ARG A 155 4.86 21.00 -16.93
CA ARG A 155 3.94 21.83 -16.13
C ARG A 155 4.68 22.54 -15.02
N LYS A 156 5.57 21.85 -14.31
CA LYS A 156 6.34 22.44 -13.23
C LYS A 156 7.24 23.57 -13.73
N VAL A 157 7.87 23.40 -14.89
CA VAL A 157 8.66 24.46 -15.54
C VAL A 157 7.77 25.67 -15.86
N ARG A 158 6.60 25.46 -16.48
CA ARG A 158 5.63 26.52 -16.77
C ARG A 158 5.17 27.27 -15.51
N ASP A 159 4.88 26.53 -14.44
CA ASP A 159 4.33 27.11 -13.21
C ASP A 159 5.41 27.86 -12.41
N THR A 160 6.69 27.51 -12.60
CA THR A 160 7.83 28.13 -11.91
C THR A 160 8.41 29.31 -12.68
N LEU A 161 8.40 29.27 -14.01
CA LEU A 161 8.97 30.30 -14.88
C LEU A 161 7.88 31.00 -15.69
N THR A 162 7.83 32.33 -15.61
CA THR A 162 6.94 33.13 -16.48
C THR A 162 7.31 32.91 -17.95
N PRO A 163 6.33 32.85 -18.88
CA PRO A 163 6.59 32.68 -20.32
C PRO A 163 7.60 33.69 -20.88
N ASP A 164 7.60 34.92 -20.36
CA ASP A 164 8.47 36.01 -20.82
C ASP A 164 9.95 35.83 -20.40
N GLY A 165 10.24 34.94 -19.45
CA GLY A 165 11.59 34.64 -18.94
C GLY A 165 12.22 33.38 -19.51
N LEU A 166 11.48 32.61 -20.31
CA LEU A 166 11.89 31.33 -20.88
C LEU A 166 12.12 31.47 -22.39
N ARG A 167 13.23 30.94 -22.91
CA ARG A 167 13.53 30.97 -24.36
C ARG A 167 13.21 29.64 -25.04
N ALA A 168 13.57 28.54 -24.39
CA ALA A 168 13.39 27.19 -24.88
C ALA A 168 13.55 26.21 -23.70
N VAL A 169 12.99 25.01 -23.87
CA VAL A 169 13.22 23.88 -22.98
C VAL A 169 13.96 22.80 -23.77
N VAL A 170 15.02 22.22 -23.21
CA VAL A 170 15.73 21.07 -23.79
C VAL A 170 15.55 19.89 -22.85
N VAL A 171 14.91 18.82 -23.32
CA VAL A 171 14.66 17.59 -22.57
C VAL A 171 15.67 16.55 -23.00
N ILE A 172 16.43 15.98 -22.06
CA ILE A 172 17.39 14.91 -22.27
C ILE A 172 16.86 13.66 -21.57
N SER A 173 16.48 12.63 -22.32
CA SER A 173 15.85 11.41 -21.81
C SER A 173 16.08 10.24 -22.79
N ASP A 174 15.82 9.01 -22.36
CA ASP A 174 15.68 7.85 -23.25
C ASP A 174 14.29 7.76 -23.92
N GLY A 175 13.39 8.68 -23.56
CA GLY A 175 12.09 8.90 -24.19
C GLY A 175 10.98 7.97 -23.70
N LEU A 176 11.28 7.11 -22.72
CA LEU A 176 10.28 6.35 -21.99
C LEU A 176 9.54 7.27 -21.02
N ASP A 177 8.21 7.22 -21.01
CA ASP A 177 7.37 7.91 -20.04
C ASP A 177 6.43 6.89 -19.39
N ASN A 178 6.33 6.97 -18.07
CA ASN A 178 5.41 6.16 -17.27
C ASN A 178 4.41 6.99 -16.47
N GLY A 179 4.43 8.31 -16.67
CA GLY A 179 3.42 9.25 -16.21
C GLY A 179 2.19 9.29 -17.11
N GLU A 180 1.60 10.48 -17.25
CA GLU A 180 0.31 10.66 -17.92
C GLU A 180 0.35 10.34 -19.43
N LEU A 181 1.52 10.34 -20.07
CA LEU A 181 1.63 10.13 -21.52
C LEU A 181 1.55 8.65 -21.90
N ARG A 182 1.93 7.72 -21.01
CA ARG A 182 1.98 6.27 -21.26
C ARG A 182 0.67 5.64 -21.74
N GLY A 183 -0.47 6.22 -21.40
CA GLY A 183 -1.80 5.77 -21.85
C GLY A 183 -2.40 6.58 -22.99
N ARG A 184 -1.79 7.70 -23.35
CA ARG A 184 -2.34 8.70 -24.30
C ARG A 184 -1.61 8.72 -25.63
N THR A 185 -0.42 8.10 -25.69
CA THR A 185 0.36 7.87 -26.91
C THR A 185 0.60 6.37 -27.08
N GLY A 186 -0.27 5.69 -27.84
CA GLY A 186 -0.04 4.31 -28.26
C GLY A 186 0.99 4.21 -29.41
N PRO A 187 1.37 2.99 -29.83
CA PRO A 187 2.36 2.76 -30.89
C PRO A 187 2.00 3.43 -32.25
N GLU A 188 0.73 3.74 -32.46
CA GLU A 188 0.19 4.38 -33.67
C GLU A 188 -0.05 5.90 -33.52
N ALA A 189 0.27 6.49 -32.37
CA ALA A 189 0.01 7.90 -32.12
C ALA A 189 0.88 8.80 -33.00
N VAL A 190 0.25 9.55 -33.91
CA VAL A 190 0.91 10.51 -34.81
C VAL A 190 0.97 11.93 -34.22
N ALA A 191 0.22 12.16 -33.14
CA ALA A 191 0.12 13.43 -32.41
C ALA A 191 -0.20 13.19 -30.93
N LEU A 192 0.16 14.15 -30.06
CA LEU A 192 -0.30 14.20 -28.68
C LEU A 192 -1.83 14.41 -28.63
N ASP A 193 -2.49 13.89 -27.59
CA ASP A 193 -3.88 14.18 -27.29
C ASP A 193 -4.10 15.67 -27.00
N GLY A 194 -5.34 16.14 -27.13
CA GLY A 194 -5.67 17.57 -27.03
C GLY A 194 -5.22 18.22 -25.71
N GLU A 195 -5.32 17.50 -24.59
CA GLU A 195 -4.95 18.02 -23.27
C GLU A 195 -3.42 18.11 -23.12
N SER A 196 -2.68 17.06 -23.47
CA SER A 196 -1.21 17.06 -23.41
C SER A 196 -0.60 18.07 -24.39
N ALA A 197 -1.17 18.18 -25.59
CA ALA A 197 -0.74 19.15 -26.59
C ALA A 197 -0.96 20.59 -26.10
N GLU A 198 -2.06 20.86 -25.37
CA GLU A 198 -2.33 22.17 -24.79
C GLU A 198 -1.30 22.53 -23.70
N VAL A 199 -0.92 21.59 -22.84
CA VAL A 199 0.15 21.82 -21.85
C VAL A 199 1.46 22.20 -22.55
N VAL A 200 1.86 21.44 -23.57
CA VAL A 200 3.09 21.70 -24.33
C VAL A 200 3.03 23.05 -25.07
N ARG A 201 1.89 23.39 -25.71
CA ARG A 201 1.70 24.68 -26.39
C ARG A 201 1.61 25.85 -25.41
N SER A 202 1.09 25.63 -24.21
CA SER A 202 0.93 26.66 -23.18
C SER A 202 2.28 27.21 -22.67
N LEU A 203 3.37 26.46 -22.85
CA LEU A 203 4.74 26.94 -22.59
C LEU A 203 5.14 28.11 -23.50
N ARG A 204 4.51 28.26 -24.68
CA ARG A 204 4.78 29.30 -25.69
C ARG A 204 6.24 29.41 -26.16
N VAL A 205 7.04 28.38 -25.89
CA VAL A 205 8.45 28.27 -26.29
C VAL A 205 8.69 26.90 -26.93
N PRO A 206 9.69 26.76 -27.81
CA PRO A 206 10.05 25.46 -28.36
C PRO A 206 10.60 24.54 -27.27
N VAL A 207 10.11 23.29 -27.26
CA VAL A 207 10.63 22.19 -26.45
C VAL A 207 11.44 21.30 -27.38
N HIS A 208 12.75 21.25 -27.19
CA HIS A 208 13.63 20.37 -27.94
C HIS A 208 13.87 19.07 -27.20
N GLY A 209 13.91 17.96 -27.92
CA GLY A 209 14.22 16.64 -27.38
C GLY A 209 15.65 16.21 -27.72
N VAL A 210 16.33 15.60 -26.77
CA VAL A 210 17.61 14.92 -26.93
C VAL A 210 17.42 13.49 -26.47
N THR A 211 17.35 12.56 -27.41
CA THR A 211 17.26 11.13 -27.08
C THR A 211 18.65 10.57 -26.78
N ILE A 212 18.77 9.90 -25.64
CA ILE A 212 19.95 9.12 -25.27
C ILE A 212 19.68 7.66 -25.59
N ASP A 213 20.08 7.24 -26.79
CA ASP A 213 19.94 5.86 -27.25
C ASP A 213 21.18 5.01 -26.95
N ASP A 214 21.06 3.69 -26.84
CA ASP A 214 22.18 2.77 -26.66
C ASP A 214 22.92 2.49 -27.98
N PRO A 215 24.26 2.37 -27.98
CA PRO A 215 25.02 2.10 -29.21
C PRO A 215 24.76 0.71 -29.79
N LYS A 216 24.25 -0.21 -28.97
CA LYS A 216 23.87 -1.58 -29.30
C LYS A 216 22.53 -1.90 -28.62
N PRO A 217 21.70 -2.79 -29.20
CA PRO A 217 20.51 -3.30 -28.54
C PRO A 217 20.89 -3.91 -27.19
N VAL A 218 20.25 -3.42 -26.13
CA VAL A 218 20.34 -3.98 -24.78
C VAL A 218 19.72 -5.37 -24.78
N ARG A 219 20.42 -6.33 -24.18
CA ARG A 219 19.92 -7.69 -23.94
C ARG A 219 19.31 -7.72 -22.56
N ASP A 220 18.07 -8.15 -22.42
CA ASP A 220 17.41 -8.15 -21.11
C ASP A 220 16.29 -9.19 -21.04
N VAL A 221 16.08 -9.73 -19.83
CA VAL A 221 14.98 -10.65 -19.51
C VAL A 221 14.25 -10.15 -18.28
N ALA A 222 13.03 -9.67 -18.47
CA ALA A 222 12.19 -9.17 -17.40
C ALA A 222 11.03 -10.12 -17.09
N VAL A 223 10.75 -10.33 -15.81
CA VAL A 223 9.48 -10.84 -15.31
C VAL A 223 8.53 -9.66 -15.15
N ALA A 224 7.82 -9.33 -16.21
CA ALA A 224 6.92 -8.17 -16.28
C ALA A 224 5.70 -8.30 -15.35
N GLY A 225 5.31 -9.52 -14.97
CA GLY A 225 4.20 -9.75 -14.05
C GLY A 225 4.06 -11.19 -13.58
N LEU A 226 3.49 -11.34 -12.40
CA LEU A 226 3.09 -12.61 -11.81
C LEU A 226 1.60 -12.53 -11.46
N ARG A 227 0.75 -13.21 -12.23
CA ARG A 227 -0.70 -13.19 -12.10
C ARG A 227 -1.20 -14.52 -11.56
N MET A 228 -1.84 -14.48 -10.40
CA MET A 228 -2.45 -15.65 -9.75
C MET A 228 -3.56 -15.21 -8.79
N SER A 229 -4.38 -16.17 -8.33
CA SER A 229 -5.31 -15.92 -7.23
C SER A 229 -4.54 -15.68 -5.94
N GLN A 230 -4.97 -14.68 -5.16
CA GLN A 230 -4.40 -14.41 -3.82
C GLN A 230 -4.95 -15.33 -2.74
N PHE A 231 -5.98 -16.11 -3.08
CA PHE A 231 -6.58 -17.11 -2.23
C PHE A 231 -6.47 -18.48 -2.88
N GLY A 232 -5.99 -19.44 -2.11
CA GLY A 232 -5.78 -20.81 -2.53
C GLY A 232 -6.29 -21.81 -1.52
N TYR A 233 -6.54 -23.03 -1.98
CA TYR A 233 -6.83 -24.16 -1.10
C TYR A 233 -5.61 -25.05 -0.98
N ALA A 234 -5.26 -25.43 0.25
CA ALA A 234 -4.19 -26.38 0.50
C ALA A 234 -4.48 -27.70 -0.23
N ARG A 235 -3.45 -28.27 -0.86
CA ARG A 235 -3.51 -29.49 -1.66
C ARG A 235 -4.42 -29.38 -2.89
N THR A 236 -4.65 -28.18 -3.42
CA THR A 236 -5.35 -27.96 -4.70
C THR A 236 -4.41 -27.28 -5.70
N PHE A 237 -4.36 -27.78 -6.94
CA PHE A 237 -3.56 -27.14 -7.99
C PHE A 237 -4.11 -25.75 -8.31
N MET A 238 -3.21 -24.78 -8.40
CA MET A 238 -3.53 -23.39 -8.72
C MET A 238 -2.77 -22.93 -9.96
N PRO A 239 -3.45 -22.31 -10.93
CA PRO A 239 -2.80 -21.73 -12.09
C PRO A 239 -2.07 -20.43 -11.72
N VAL A 240 -0.90 -20.26 -12.33
CA VAL A 240 -0.05 -19.09 -12.24
C VAL A 240 0.34 -18.67 -13.65
N SER A 241 0.18 -17.40 -13.96
CA SER A 241 0.61 -16.82 -15.24
C SER A 241 1.78 -15.89 -15.00
N VAL A 242 2.94 -16.23 -15.57
CA VAL A 242 4.16 -15.41 -15.52
C VAL A 242 4.31 -14.71 -16.85
N ASP A 243 4.32 -13.38 -16.85
CA ASP A 243 4.56 -12.57 -18.04
C ASP A 243 6.06 -12.30 -18.18
N LEU A 244 6.67 -12.85 -19.22
CA LEU A 244 8.07 -12.64 -19.57
C LEU A 244 8.19 -11.65 -20.73
N GLU A 245 9.15 -10.75 -20.63
CA GLU A 245 9.50 -9.78 -21.66
C GLU A 245 10.99 -9.89 -21.97
N LEU A 246 11.32 -10.12 -23.23
CA LEU A 246 12.69 -10.33 -23.70
C LEU A 246 13.06 -9.20 -24.66
N THR A 247 14.16 -8.52 -24.38
CA THR A 247 14.68 -7.43 -25.22
C THR A 247 16.04 -7.82 -25.80
N GLY A 248 16.25 -7.56 -27.09
CA GLY A 248 17.56 -7.79 -27.74
C GLY A 248 17.99 -9.26 -27.89
N LEU A 249 17.10 -10.22 -27.61
CA LEU A 249 17.37 -11.67 -27.66
C LEU A 249 16.74 -12.36 -28.89
N SER A 250 16.20 -11.58 -29.82
CA SER A 250 15.53 -12.07 -31.04
C SER A 250 16.55 -12.73 -31.99
N GLY A 251 16.80 -14.03 -31.80
CA GLY A 251 17.76 -14.81 -32.59
C GLY A 251 18.51 -15.87 -31.78
N ASP A 252 18.47 -15.75 -30.45
CA ASP A 252 19.07 -16.72 -29.55
C ASP A 252 18.29 -18.04 -29.54
N LYS A 253 19.04 -19.15 -29.54
CA LYS A 253 18.49 -20.53 -29.50
C LYS A 253 18.53 -21.16 -28.11
N GLY A 254 18.82 -20.36 -27.08
CA GLY A 254 18.90 -20.82 -25.70
C GLY A 254 17.53 -21.07 -25.07
N VAL A 255 17.57 -21.55 -23.83
CA VAL A 255 16.41 -21.71 -22.94
C VAL A 255 16.61 -20.88 -21.68
N LEU A 256 15.55 -20.24 -21.20
CA LEU A 256 15.49 -19.59 -19.89
C LEU A 256 15.04 -20.60 -18.85
N SER A 257 15.65 -20.59 -17.66
CA SER A 257 15.14 -21.36 -16.53
C SER A 257 14.24 -20.46 -15.68
N LEU A 258 12.92 -20.67 -15.79
CA LEU A 258 11.91 -20.01 -14.97
C LEU A 258 11.60 -20.91 -13.76
N GLN A 259 11.74 -20.37 -12.56
CA GLN A 259 11.42 -21.08 -11.32
C GLN A 259 10.31 -20.35 -10.56
N LEU A 260 9.38 -21.12 -10.01
CA LEU A 260 8.46 -20.67 -8.97
C LEU A 260 8.97 -21.14 -7.61
N LEU A 261 9.06 -20.22 -6.66
CA LEU A 261 9.47 -20.47 -5.29
C LEU A 261 8.29 -20.13 -4.34
N ASP A 262 8.13 -20.90 -3.27
CA ASP A 262 7.24 -20.62 -2.14
C ASP A 262 8.10 -20.36 -0.90
N ASN A 263 8.07 -19.13 -0.39
CA ASN A 263 8.90 -18.69 0.73
C ASN A 263 10.37 -19.09 0.55
N GLY A 264 10.91 -18.83 -0.65
CA GLY A 264 12.28 -19.16 -1.04
C GLY A 264 12.55 -20.63 -1.39
N ARG A 265 11.57 -21.54 -1.28
CA ARG A 265 11.72 -22.97 -1.61
C ARG A 265 11.21 -23.26 -3.03
N PRO A 266 11.96 -23.99 -3.87
CA PRO A 266 11.53 -24.31 -5.23
C PRO A 266 10.27 -25.19 -5.25
N LEU A 267 9.25 -24.72 -5.98
CA LEU A 267 8.02 -25.45 -6.27
C LEU A 267 8.07 -26.09 -7.65
N VAL A 268 8.38 -25.28 -8.67
CA VAL A 268 8.33 -25.68 -10.08
C VAL A 268 9.48 -25.02 -10.82
N THR A 269 10.13 -25.77 -11.71
CA THR A 269 11.13 -25.26 -12.65
C THR A 269 10.68 -25.60 -14.06
N GLN A 270 10.65 -24.60 -14.94
CA GLN A 270 10.30 -24.76 -16.35
C GLN A 270 11.35 -24.13 -17.25
N GLU A 271 11.73 -24.84 -18.31
CA GLU A 271 12.58 -24.31 -19.37
C GLU A 271 11.71 -23.63 -20.44
N VAL A 272 12.04 -22.37 -20.75
CA VAL A 272 11.31 -21.53 -21.71
C VAL A 272 12.23 -21.22 -22.90
N PRO A 273 11.94 -21.69 -24.12
CA PRO A 273 12.75 -21.39 -25.30
C PRO A 273 12.76 -19.89 -25.65
N ILE A 274 13.93 -19.31 -25.90
CA ILE A 274 14.10 -17.87 -26.22
C ILE A 274 13.59 -17.52 -27.63
N ALA A 275 13.64 -18.48 -28.56
CA ALA A 275 13.38 -18.25 -29.97
C ALA A 275 11.98 -17.66 -30.24
N GLY A 276 11.94 -16.51 -30.92
CA GLY A 276 10.69 -15.85 -31.34
C GLY A 276 9.95 -15.09 -30.24
N LEU A 277 10.57 -14.88 -29.07
CA LEU A 277 9.94 -14.19 -27.95
C LEU A 277 10.30 -12.70 -27.88
N GLN A 278 9.28 -11.84 -27.88
CA GLN A 278 9.38 -10.46 -27.37
C GLN A 278 8.59 -10.32 -26.08
N ARG A 279 7.34 -10.83 -26.05
CA ARG A 279 6.53 -10.94 -24.84
C ARG A 279 5.77 -12.27 -24.85
N ARG A 280 5.78 -13.01 -23.74
CA ARG A 280 5.05 -14.28 -23.61
C ARG A 280 4.58 -14.52 -22.20
N THR A 281 3.32 -14.94 -22.08
CA THR A 281 2.77 -15.45 -20.84
C THR A 281 3.03 -16.95 -20.76
N ILE A 282 3.65 -17.39 -19.66
CA ILE A 282 3.89 -18.78 -19.32
C ILE A 282 2.89 -19.20 -18.25
N SER A 283 2.06 -20.18 -18.57
CA SER A 283 1.11 -20.76 -17.61
C SER A 283 1.76 -21.94 -16.90
N LEU A 284 1.84 -21.83 -15.59
CA LEU A 284 2.35 -22.83 -14.65
C LEU A 284 1.22 -23.24 -13.70
N GLU A 285 1.35 -24.39 -13.08
CA GLU A 285 0.48 -24.80 -11.98
C GLU A 285 1.33 -25.31 -10.82
N PHE A 286 0.92 -25.01 -9.60
CA PHE A 286 1.54 -25.57 -8.40
C PHE A 286 0.48 -25.87 -7.35
N GLN A 287 0.83 -26.67 -6.36
CA GLN A 287 -0.05 -27.08 -5.27
C GLN A 287 0.52 -26.58 -3.94
N PRO A 288 -0.10 -25.60 -3.25
CA PRO A 288 0.33 -25.22 -1.92
C PRO A 288 0.05 -26.37 -0.95
N LEU A 289 1.05 -26.81 -0.19
CA LEU A 289 0.91 -27.98 0.69
C LEU A 289 0.43 -27.61 2.10
N HIS A 290 0.75 -26.41 2.56
CA HIS A 290 0.47 -25.95 3.92
C HIS A 290 -0.51 -24.76 3.87
N VAL A 291 -1.23 -24.59 4.97
CA VAL A 291 -2.13 -23.44 5.15
C VAL A 291 -1.38 -22.24 5.69
N GLY A 292 -1.98 -21.07 5.51
CA GLY A 292 -1.49 -19.81 6.02
C GLY A 292 -0.99 -18.90 4.91
N THR A 293 -0.02 -18.07 5.27
CA THR A 293 0.48 -17.01 4.42
C THR A 293 1.72 -17.47 3.66
N HIS A 294 1.72 -17.27 2.35
CA HIS A 294 2.81 -17.64 1.45
C HIS A 294 3.23 -16.46 0.57
N VAL A 295 4.51 -16.43 0.24
CA VAL A 295 5.08 -15.53 -0.76
C VAL A 295 5.52 -16.39 -1.94
N ILE A 296 4.86 -16.20 -3.07
CA ILE A 296 5.22 -16.85 -4.34
C ILE A 296 6.15 -15.92 -5.11
N GLU A 297 7.31 -16.43 -5.49
CA GLU A 297 8.30 -15.72 -6.30
C GLU A 297 8.46 -16.43 -7.65
N ALA A 298 8.36 -15.67 -8.74
CA ALA A 298 8.80 -16.10 -10.06
C ALA A 298 10.18 -15.52 -10.33
N VAL A 299 11.17 -16.37 -10.60
CA VAL A 299 12.55 -15.97 -10.88
C VAL A 299 13.04 -16.59 -12.18
N VAL A 300 13.74 -15.80 -12.99
CA VAL A 300 14.45 -16.27 -14.17
C VAL A 300 15.96 -16.26 -13.90
N ALA A 301 16.64 -17.35 -14.24
CA ALA A 301 18.08 -17.43 -14.13
C ALA A 301 18.76 -16.37 -15.03
N PRO A 302 19.79 -15.65 -14.54
CA PRO A 302 20.43 -14.57 -15.29
C PRO A 302 21.17 -15.10 -16.52
N LEU A 303 21.02 -14.43 -17.66
CA LEU A 303 21.83 -14.64 -18.85
C LEU A 303 23.10 -13.77 -18.83
N PRO A 304 24.15 -14.17 -19.58
CA PRO A 304 25.29 -13.32 -19.83
C PRO A 304 24.88 -12.02 -20.53
N ASP A 305 25.53 -10.91 -20.15
CA ASP A 305 25.37 -9.58 -20.75
C ASP A 305 23.96 -8.96 -20.63
N GLU A 306 23.18 -9.34 -19.61
CA GLU A 306 21.90 -8.70 -19.30
C GLU A 306 22.06 -7.24 -18.82
N ALA A 307 21.13 -6.39 -19.24
CA ALA A 307 21.13 -4.96 -18.95
C ALA A 307 20.80 -4.67 -17.48
N THR A 308 19.88 -5.43 -16.88
CA THR A 308 19.63 -5.41 -15.44
C THR A 308 19.21 -6.79 -14.94
N LEU A 309 19.60 -7.13 -13.72
CA LEU A 309 19.15 -8.38 -13.05
C LEU A 309 17.97 -8.13 -12.10
N SER A 310 17.63 -6.85 -11.88
CA SER A 310 16.66 -6.45 -10.87
C SER A 310 15.19 -6.67 -11.28
N ASN A 311 14.96 -6.97 -12.56
CA ASN A 311 13.65 -7.28 -13.13
C ASN A 311 13.47 -8.78 -13.45
N ASN A 312 14.45 -9.65 -13.17
CA ASN A 312 14.35 -11.09 -13.37
C ASN A 312 13.45 -11.78 -12.32
N ARG A 313 12.79 -11.02 -11.46
CA ARG A 313 12.00 -11.51 -10.33
C ARG A 313 10.69 -10.75 -10.18
N ALA A 314 9.62 -11.47 -9.88
CA ALA A 314 8.34 -10.91 -9.47
C ALA A 314 7.75 -11.69 -8.30
N TYR A 315 6.98 -11.02 -7.45
CA TYR A 315 6.42 -11.58 -6.22
C TYR A 315 4.90 -11.45 -6.18
N ALA A 316 4.24 -12.42 -5.55
CA ALA A 316 2.82 -12.39 -5.25
C ALA A 316 2.57 -12.99 -3.86
N GLY A 317 1.72 -12.33 -3.07
CA GLY A 317 1.23 -12.90 -1.82
C GLY A 317 0.10 -13.89 -2.08
N LEU A 318 0.09 -15.01 -1.35
CA LEU A 318 -0.93 -16.04 -1.39
C LEU A 318 -1.38 -16.39 0.03
N SER A 319 -2.69 -16.32 0.29
CA SER A 319 -3.33 -16.83 1.50
C SER A 319 -3.95 -18.20 1.20
N VAL A 320 -3.45 -19.24 1.85
CA VAL A 320 -3.91 -20.61 1.68
C VAL A 320 -4.80 -21.02 2.83
N VAL A 321 -6.03 -21.41 2.52
CA VAL A 321 -7.01 -21.96 3.47
C VAL A 321 -7.29 -23.43 3.14
N ARG A 322 -8.08 -24.12 3.96
CA ARG A 322 -8.51 -25.50 3.65
C ARG A 322 -9.85 -25.47 2.94
N ASP A 323 -10.02 -26.34 1.94
CA ASP A 323 -11.34 -26.62 1.35
C ASP A 323 -12.16 -27.47 2.34
N ARG A 324 -11.55 -28.55 2.83
CA ARG A 324 -12.07 -29.41 3.88
C ARG A 324 -11.00 -29.77 4.89
N VAL A 325 -11.42 -29.94 6.14
CA VAL A 325 -10.59 -30.41 7.23
C VAL A 325 -10.56 -31.94 7.21
N ARG A 326 -9.38 -32.51 6.96
CA ARG A 326 -9.19 -33.97 6.99
C ARG A 326 -8.84 -34.40 8.41
N VAL A 327 -9.70 -35.20 9.03
CA VAL A 327 -9.55 -35.61 10.43
C VAL A 327 -9.24 -37.10 10.52
N LEU A 328 -8.15 -37.45 11.18
CA LEU A 328 -7.85 -38.83 11.59
C LEU A 328 -8.34 -39.03 13.02
N HIS A 329 -9.35 -39.87 13.21
CA HIS A 329 -9.92 -40.19 14.53
C HIS A 329 -9.58 -41.63 14.93
N LEU A 330 -8.73 -41.79 15.93
CA LEU A 330 -8.31 -43.07 16.48
C LEU A 330 -8.93 -43.26 17.85
N ALA A 331 -9.84 -44.24 17.96
CA ALA A 331 -10.51 -44.56 19.21
C ALA A 331 -10.00 -45.90 19.77
N GLY A 332 -9.60 -45.92 21.04
CA GLY A 332 -9.11 -47.15 21.69
C GLY A 332 -10.22 -48.14 22.07
N GLN A 333 -11.47 -47.68 22.12
CA GLN A 333 -12.62 -48.57 22.27
C GLN A 333 -13.91 -47.95 21.72
N PRO A 334 -14.90 -48.78 21.30
CA PRO A 334 -16.24 -48.30 21.01
C PRO A 334 -16.93 -47.79 22.29
N SER A 335 -17.33 -46.53 22.29
CA SER A 335 -18.11 -45.91 23.39
C SER A 335 -19.22 -45.01 22.84
N TRP A 336 -20.13 -44.56 23.71
CA TRP A 336 -21.11 -43.53 23.34
C TRP A 336 -20.42 -42.24 22.89
N ASP A 337 -19.37 -41.80 23.60
CA ASP A 337 -18.56 -40.62 23.24
C ASP A 337 -18.00 -40.73 21.83
N THR A 338 -17.36 -41.86 21.52
CA THR A 338 -16.80 -42.11 20.19
C THR A 338 -17.88 -42.11 19.10
N ARG A 339 -19.05 -42.69 19.37
CA ARG A 339 -20.18 -42.72 18.43
C ARG A 339 -20.70 -41.32 18.12
N PHE A 340 -20.97 -40.51 19.15
CA PHE A 340 -21.53 -39.17 18.99
C PHE A 340 -20.57 -38.23 18.30
N LEU A 341 -19.30 -38.22 18.68
CA LEU A 341 -18.27 -37.43 18.01
C LEU A 341 -18.16 -37.80 16.53
N ARG A 342 -18.07 -39.10 16.22
CA ARG A 342 -18.00 -39.57 14.84
C ARG A 342 -19.24 -39.20 14.04
N THR A 343 -20.42 -39.23 14.66
CA THR A 343 -21.68 -38.88 13.99
C THR A 343 -21.72 -37.40 13.65
N HIS A 344 -21.29 -36.54 14.59
CA HIS A 344 -21.17 -35.11 14.39
C HIS A 344 -20.17 -34.77 13.27
N LEU A 345 -18.93 -35.26 13.38
CA LEU A 345 -17.87 -35.00 12.39
C LEU A 345 -18.20 -35.52 10.99
N ARG A 346 -18.91 -36.65 10.88
CA ARG A 346 -19.32 -37.20 9.57
C ARG A 346 -20.46 -36.41 8.93
N ALA A 347 -21.28 -35.73 9.73
CA ALA A 347 -22.39 -34.91 9.23
C ALA A 347 -21.92 -33.53 8.75
N ALA A 348 -20.75 -33.07 9.20
CA ALA A 348 -20.17 -31.78 8.83
C ALA A 348 -19.69 -31.78 7.36
N ALA A 349 -20.19 -30.84 6.55
CA ALA A 349 -19.90 -30.78 5.12
C ALA A 349 -18.44 -30.40 4.79
N ASN A 350 -17.77 -29.73 5.73
CA ASN A 350 -16.39 -29.27 5.63
C ASN A 350 -15.37 -30.25 6.26
N VAL A 351 -15.79 -31.45 6.66
CA VAL A 351 -14.92 -32.44 7.31
C VAL A 351 -14.86 -33.74 6.51
N ASP A 352 -13.65 -34.18 6.18
CA ASP A 352 -13.40 -35.50 5.63
C ASP A 352 -12.82 -36.40 6.74
N LEU A 353 -13.68 -37.23 7.34
CA LEU A 353 -13.34 -38.06 8.50
C LEU A 353 -12.85 -39.46 8.10
N VAL A 354 -11.64 -39.81 8.55
CA VAL A 354 -11.14 -41.18 8.58
C VAL A 354 -11.10 -41.64 10.04
N SER A 355 -11.89 -42.65 10.39
CA SER A 355 -12.07 -43.08 11.79
C SER A 355 -11.86 -44.57 11.96
N PHE A 356 -11.02 -44.94 12.92
CA PHE A 356 -10.72 -46.33 13.29
C PHE A 356 -11.10 -46.59 14.75
N TYR A 357 -11.68 -47.77 15.00
CA TYR A 357 -11.83 -48.32 16.34
C TYR A 357 -10.77 -49.41 16.50
N ILE A 358 -9.90 -49.26 17.48
CA ILE A 358 -8.84 -50.24 17.71
C ILE A 358 -9.07 -50.89 19.05
N MET A 359 -9.66 -52.09 19.05
CA MET A 359 -9.90 -52.83 20.28
C MET A 359 -8.60 -53.45 20.79
N VAL A 360 -8.20 -53.07 22.00
CA VAL A 360 -7.12 -53.75 22.72
C VAL A 360 -7.72 -54.95 23.46
N GLY A 361 -7.53 -56.15 22.92
CA GLY A 361 -7.90 -57.40 23.58
C GLY A 361 -6.69 -58.11 24.20
N GLU A 362 -6.90 -58.82 25.31
CA GLU A 362 -5.95 -59.81 25.84
C GLU A 362 -5.76 -60.91 24.78
N GLY A 363 -4.71 -60.78 23.97
CA GLY A 363 -4.54 -61.58 22.75
C GLY A 363 -4.08 -60.78 21.53
N ALA A 364 -3.84 -59.46 21.64
CA ALA A 364 -3.27 -58.65 20.55
C ALA A 364 -1.81 -59.02 20.15
N GLY A 365 -1.26 -60.11 20.69
CA GLY A 365 -0.05 -60.78 20.21
C GLY A 365 -0.27 -62.24 19.78
N ALA A 366 -1.50 -62.75 19.78
CA ALA A 366 -1.80 -64.08 19.27
C ALA A 366 -2.02 -63.99 17.76
N TYR A 367 -1.05 -64.52 17.01
CA TYR A 367 -1.34 -65.20 15.75
C TYR A 367 -2.41 -66.27 16.04
N VAL A 368 -3.69 -65.89 16.03
CA VAL A 368 -4.78 -66.85 16.08
C VAL A 368 -5.01 -67.30 14.65
N ALA A 369 -4.38 -68.42 14.31
CA ALA A 369 -4.82 -69.24 13.19
C ALA A 369 -6.22 -69.77 13.52
N GLY A 370 -7.24 -69.15 12.95
CA GLY A 370 -8.62 -69.58 13.10
C GLY A 370 -9.46 -68.93 12.02
N GLU A 371 -9.90 -69.76 11.08
CA GLU A 371 -10.94 -69.41 10.12
C GLU A 371 -12.14 -68.83 10.89
N GLU A 372 -12.67 -67.68 10.46
CA GLU A 372 -13.88 -66.98 10.97
C GLU A 372 -13.74 -65.70 11.84
N THR A 373 -12.65 -64.93 11.78
CA THR A 373 -12.77 -63.46 12.06
C THR A 373 -11.80 -62.64 11.19
N THR A 374 -12.34 -61.90 10.22
CA THR A 374 -11.59 -60.94 9.40
C THR A 374 -11.35 -59.64 10.16
N LEU A 375 -10.46 -59.67 11.17
CA LEU A 375 -9.90 -58.44 11.70
C LEU A 375 -8.86 -57.92 10.71
N ILE A 376 -9.17 -56.83 10.00
CA ILE A 376 -8.17 -56.12 9.20
C ILE A 376 -7.18 -55.51 10.21
N PRO A 377 -5.87 -55.83 10.14
CA PRO A 377 -4.90 -55.26 11.06
C PRO A 377 -4.90 -53.73 10.93
N PHE A 378 -4.70 -53.02 12.04
CA PHE A 378 -4.61 -51.57 12.03
C PHE A 378 -3.46 -51.14 11.08
N PRO A 379 -3.75 -50.39 10.00
CA PRO A 379 -2.76 -50.05 8.98
C PRO A 379 -1.89 -48.87 9.46
N ALA A 380 -1.17 -49.10 10.57
CA ALA A 380 -0.41 -48.07 11.26
C ALA A 380 0.65 -47.46 10.33
N LYS A 381 1.29 -48.29 9.51
CA LYS A 381 2.29 -47.87 8.55
C LYS A 381 1.70 -46.96 7.47
N GLU A 382 0.65 -47.40 6.81
CA GLU A 382 -0.01 -46.64 5.73
C GLU A 382 -0.57 -45.31 6.26
N ILE A 383 -1.06 -45.28 7.50
CA ILE A 383 -1.58 -44.06 8.12
C ILE A 383 -0.45 -43.11 8.54
N PHE A 384 0.51 -43.59 9.34
CA PHE A 384 1.48 -42.72 10.00
C PHE A 384 2.77 -42.47 9.20
N GLU A 385 3.10 -43.32 8.22
CA GLU A 385 4.21 -43.08 7.29
C GLU A 385 3.72 -42.43 6.00
N ASP A 386 2.71 -43.01 5.35
CA ASP A 386 2.36 -42.62 3.97
C ASP A 386 1.28 -41.51 3.91
N ALA A 387 0.24 -41.60 4.74
CA ALA A 387 -0.93 -40.73 4.64
C ALA A 387 -0.98 -39.56 5.62
N LEU A 388 -0.04 -39.49 6.57
CA LEU A 388 -0.08 -38.55 7.69
C LEU A 388 -0.13 -37.08 7.26
N SER A 389 0.65 -36.71 6.24
CA SER A 389 0.67 -35.37 5.65
C SER A 389 -0.66 -34.94 5.02
N GLY A 390 -1.55 -35.90 4.76
CA GLY A 390 -2.87 -35.67 4.22
C GLY A 390 -3.91 -35.28 5.28
N PHE A 391 -3.61 -35.42 6.57
CA PHE A 391 -4.53 -35.04 7.66
C PHE A 391 -4.20 -33.65 8.21
N ASP A 392 -5.22 -32.95 8.68
CA ASP A 392 -5.08 -31.63 9.29
C ASP A 392 -5.18 -31.68 10.81
N ALA A 393 -5.93 -32.66 11.34
CA ALA A 393 -6.04 -32.92 12.77
C ALA A 393 -6.06 -34.41 13.07
N ILE A 394 -5.41 -34.79 14.17
CA ILE A 394 -5.41 -36.13 14.73
C ILE A 394 -6.16 -36.09 16.05
N ILE A 395 -7.19 -36.92 16.20
CA ILE A 395 -7.96 -37.09 17.42
C ILE A 395 -7.64 -38.46 18.01
N LEU A 396 -6.98 -38.47 19.16
CA LEU A 396 -6.78 -39.66 19.99
C LEU A 396 -7.87 -39.68 21.05
N HIS A 397 -8.82 -40.61 20.91
CA HIS A 397 -9.98 -40.69 21.78
C HIS A 397 -9.90 -41.95 22.63
N ASP A 398 -9.70 -41.77 23.95
CA ASP A 398 -9.59 -42.88 24.90
C ASP A 398 -8.63 -43.98 24.38
N PHE A 399 -7.47 -43.53 23.91
CA PHE A 399 -6.57 -44.32 23.07
C PHE A 399 -5.30 -44.71 23.84
N PRO A 400 -4.95 -46.00 23.98
CA PRO A 400 -3.76 -46.41 24.72
C PRO A 400 -2.49 -46.32 23.85
N TYR A 401 -1.37 -45.91 24.43
CA TYR A 401 -0.11 -45.70 23.69
C TYR A 401 0.64 -47.02 23.43
N GLY A 402 0.80 -47.84 24.48
CA GLY A 402 1.69 -49.01 24.48
C GLY A 402 1.35 -50.11 23.46
N PRO A 403 0.09 -50.60 23.36
CA PRO A 403 -0.26 -51.75 22.52
C PRO A 403 0.01 -51.58 21.02
N PHE A 404 0.19 -50.35 20.53
CA PHE A 404 0.32 -50.04 19.11
C PHE A 404 1.75 -49.68 18.69
N GLN A 405 2.73 -49.79 19.59
CA GLN A 405 4.14 -49.46 19.33
C GLN A 405 4.29 -48.11 18.61
N LEU A 406 3.52 -47.11 19.07
CA LEU A 406 3.45 -45.79 18.45
C LEU A 406 4.82 -45.09 18.41
N ASP A 407 5.76 -45.49 19.27
CA ASP A 407 7.12 -44.98 19.34
C ASP A 407 7.81 -44.90 17.97
N GLN A 408 7.61 -45.90 17.10
CA GLN A 408 8.24 -45.93 15.78
C GLN A 408 7.71 -44.85 14.82
N TYR A 409 6.49 -44.36 15.06
CA TYR A 409 5.80 -43.36 14.24
C TYR A 409 5.82 -41.95 14.84
N MET A 410 6.25 -41.82 16.09
CA MET A 410 6.32 -40.54 16.79
C MET A 410 7.23 -39.50 16.13
N PRO A 411 8.35 -39.85 15.47
CA PRO A 411 9.11 -38.86 14.71
C PRO A 411 8.28 -38.17 13.60
N GLN A 412 7.45 -38.94 12.90
CA GLN A 412 6.57 -38.47 11.82
C GLN A 412 5.40 -37.67 12.40
N VAL A 413 4.72 -38.19 13.43
CA VAL A 413 3.62 -37.50 14.13
C VAL A 413 4.09 -36.19 14.75
N GLY A 414 5.21 -36.22 15.47
CA GLY A 414 5.80 -35.03 16.08
C GLY A 414 6.19 -33.98 15.06
N ARG A 415 6.77 -34.36 13.92
CA ARG A 415 7.05 -33.43 12.81
C ARG A 415 5.76 -32.85 12.24
N HIS A 416 4.77 -33.70 11.95
CA HIS A 416 3.50 -33.27 11.38
C HIS A 416 2.77 -32.24 12.26
N ILE A 417 2.71 -32.47 13.57
CA ILE A 417 2.14 -31.51 14.52
C ILE A 417 2.97 -30.23 14.55
N ARG A 418 4.30 -30.32 14.73
CA ARG A 418 5.18 -29.13 14.75
C ARG A 418 5.12 -28.27 13.49
N ASP A 419 4.88 -28.88 12.34
CA ASP A 419 4.74 -28.21 11.04
C ASP A 419 3.36 -27.55 10.82
N GLY A 420 2.42 -27.67 11.78
CA GLY A 420 1.12 -27.00 11.74
C GLY A 420 -0.10 -27.91 11.88
N GLY A 421 0.09 -29.21 12.11
CA GLY A 421 -1.00 -30.15 12.38
C GLY A 421 -1.66 -29.95 13.75
N GLY A 422 -2.94 -30.32 13.85
CA GLY A 422 -3.70 -30.31 15.10
C GLY A 422 -3.67 -31.66 15.82
N LEU A 423 -3.52 -31.65 17.15
CA LEU A 423 -3.67 -32.84 18.01
C LEU A 423 -4.76 -32.61 19.05
N LEU A 424 -5.78 -33.47 19.09
CA LEU A 424 -6.76 -33.53 20.16
C LEU A 424 -6.64 -34.85 20.89
N VAL A 425 -6.47 -34.79 22.21
CA VAL A 425 -6.61 -35.96 23.08
C VAL A 425 -7.89 -35.84 23.88
N ILE A 426 -8.83 -36.75 23.65
CA ILE A 426 -10.01 -36.93 24.49
C ILE A 426 -9.67 -38.02 25.50
N GLY A 427 -9.88 -37.70 26.76
CA GLY A 427 -9.58 -38.54 27.91
C GLY A 427 -10.43 -39.80 27.96
N GLY A 428 -10.26 -40.54 29.05
CA GLY A 428 -10.90 -41.82 29.29
C GLY A 428 -9.97 -42.78 30.04
N PRO A 429 -10.46 -43.97 30.42
CA PRO A 429 -9.71 -44.97 31.16
C PRO A 429 -8.45 -45.49 30.44
N LEU A 430 -8.34 -45.33 29.13
CA LEU A 430 -7.22 -45.77 28.29
C LEU A 430 -6.37 -44.62 27.75
N ALA A 431 -6.62 -43.36 28.15
CA ALA A 431 -5.88 -42.18 27.68
C ALA A 431 -4.97 -41.54 28.74
N LEU A 432 -4.08 -40.65 28.29
CA LEU A 432 -3.18 -39.84 29.14
C LEU A 432 -2.33 -40.73 30.07
N SER A 433 -2.19 -40.40 31.36
CA SER A 433 -1.42 -41.22 32.30
C SER A 433 -1.95 -42.65 32.40
N ALA A 434 -3.28 -42.84 32.37
CA ALA A 434 -3.88 -44.18 32.39
C ALA A 434 -3.59 -44.98 31.11
N GLY A 435 -3.43 -44.29 29.98
CA GLY A 435 -3.05 -44.83 28.68
C GLY A 435 -1.56 -45.03 28.45
N GLY A 436 -0.71 -44.76 29.45
CA GLY A 436 0.74 -44.92 29.35
C GLY A 436 1.45 -43.85 28.52
N TYR A 437 0.94 -42.62 28.49
CA TYR A 437 1.54 -41.53 27.70
C TYR A 437 2.75 -40.88 28.40
N GLN A 438 2.79 -40.97 29.74
CA GLN A 438 3.84 -40.34 30.52
C GLN A 438 5.21 -40.93 30.15
N GLY A 439 6.19 -40.06 29.92
CA GLY A 439 7.54 -40.46 29.50
C GLY A 439 7.68 -40.85 28.03
N THR A 440 6.64 -40.68 27.19
CA THR A 440 6.70 -40.97 25.75
C THR A 440 6.80 -39.69 24.92
N PRO A 441 7.29 -39.75 23.67
CA PRO A 441 7.31 -38.58 22.78
C PRO A 441 5.94 -37.94 22.53
N LEU A 442 4.84 -38.70 22.71
CA LEU A 442 3.50 -38.14 22.61
C LEU A 442 3.20 -37.15 23.74
N ALA A 443 3.67 -37.40 24.97
CA ALA A 443 3.50 -36.46 26.07
C ALA A 443 4.19 -35.12 25.80
N ASP A 444 5.27 -35.10 25.02
CA ASP A 444 5.95 -33.86 24.63
C ASP A 444 5.12 -32.99 23.70
N LEU A 445 4.17 -33.58 22.97
CA LEU A 445 3.23 -32.88 22.10
C LEU A 445 1.98 -32.39 22.84
N LEU A 446 1.77 -32.77 24.11
CA LEU A 446 0.61 -32.33 24.88
C LEU A 446 0.83 -30.94 25.48
N PRO A 447 -0.26 -30.15 25.63
CA PRO A 447 -0.20 -28.88 26.31
C PRO A 447 -0.04 -29.04 27.84
N VAL A 448 0.11 -30.25 28.36
CA VAL A 448 0.10 -30.55 29.79
C VAL A 448 1.20 -31.54 30.14
N GLN A 449 1.72 -31.47 31.36
CA GLN A 449 2.55 -32.51 31.94
C GLN A 449 1.65 -33.55 32.60
N LEU A 450 2.07 -34.81 32.50
CA LEU A 450 1.35 -35.95 33.05
C LEU A 450 2.08 -36.49 34.27
N ALA A 451 1.38 -36.62 35.38
CA ALA A 451 1.89 -37.32 36.56
C ALA A 451 2.01 -38.83 36.29
N PRO A 452 2.90 -39.53 37.01
CA PRO A 452 3.04 -40.98 36.90
C PRO A 452 1.70 -41.71 37.13
N PRO A 453 1.46 -42.85 36.46
CA PRO A 453 0.31 -43.69 36.73
C PRO A 453 0.30 -44.16 38.20
N GLY A 454 -0.85 -44.14 38.85
CA GLY A 454 -1.04 -44.63 40.22
C GLY A 454 -1.00 -43.54 41.28
N ASP A 455 0.11 -42.79 41.38
CA ASP A 455 0.33 -41.78 42.44
C ASP A 455 -0.75 -40.69 42.42
N ASP A 456 -0.78 -39.92 41.32
CA ASP A 456 -1.75 -38.85 41.07
C ASP A 456 -2.36 -38.93 39.66
N GLY A 457 -1.77 -39.74 38.75
CA GLY A 457 -2.17 -39.92 37.37
C GLY A 457 -3.00 -41.18 37.15
N GLY A 458 -4.13 -41.07 36.45
CA GLY A 458 -5.03 -42.20 36.23
C GLY A 458 -6.40 -41.76 35.74
N TRP A 459 -7.40 -42.63 35.92
CA TRP A 459 -8.80 -42.34 35.66
C TRP A 459 -9.57 -42.28 36.98
N ALA A 460 -10.23 -41.16 37.24
CA ALA A 460 -11.08 -40.99 38.40
C ALA A 460 -12.54 -40.99 37.95
N GLU A 461 -13.34 -41.92 38.46
CA GLU A 461 -14.79 -41.97 38.23
C GLU A 461 -15.54 -40.92 39.07
N GLY A 462 -16.76 -40.61 38.66
CA GLY A 462 -17.68 -39.73 39.39
C GLY A 462 -18.06 -38.46 38.64
N ALA A 463 -19.11 -37.80 39.11
CA ALA A 463 -19.59 -36.56 38.52
C ALA A 463 -18.65 -35.39 38.83
N LEU A 464 -18.42 -34.54 37.84
CA LEU A 464 -17.65 -33.31 37.95
C LEU A 464 -18.42 -32.15 37.33
N GLN A 465 -18.31 -30.99 37.97
CA GLN A 465 -18.88 -29.74 37.48
C GLN A 465 -17.80 -29.00 36.70
N PRO A 466 -17.91 -28.85 35.37
CA PRO A 466 -17.02 -27.98 34.63
C PRO A 466 -17.33 -26.51 34.92
N LEU A 467 -16.27 -25.73 35.12
CA LEU A 467 -16.29 -24.31 35.43
C LEU A 467 -15.38 -23.57 34.46
N LEU A 468 -15.93 -22.53 33.84
CA LEU A 468 -15.22 -21.65 32.92
C LEU A 468 -14.16 -20.84 33.68
N THR A 469 -12.92 -20.81 33.18
CA THR A 469 -11.87 -19.97 33.76
C THR A 469 -11.97 -18.53 33.21
N PRO A 470 -11.31 -17.54 33.85
CA PRO A 470 -11.23 -16.18 33.29
C PRO A 470 -10.63 -16.14 31.87
N LEU A 471 -9.68 -17.03 31.58
CA LEU A 471 -9.11 -17.16 30.24
C LEU A 471 -10.11 -17.80 29.26
N GLY A 472 -10.83 -18.84 29.69
CA GLY A 472 -11.89 -19.48 28.90
C GLY A 472 -13.02 -18.52 28.54
N ALA A 473 -13.33 -17.58 29.43
CA ALA A 473 -14.38 -16.59 29.25
C ALA A 473 -14.20 -15.69 28.02
N GLY A 474 -12.98 -15.52 27.52
CA GLY A 474 -12.69 -14.75 26.29
C GLY A 474 -12.20 -15.61 25.11
N HIS A 475 -12.04 -16.92 25.29
CA HIS A 475 -11.42 -17.79 24.29
C HIS A 475 -12.50 -18.49 23.44
N ALA A 476 -12.35 -18.45 22.11
CA ALA A 476 -13.37 -18.93 21.18
C ALA A 476 -13.84 -20.36 21.48
N VAL A 477 -12.92 -21.28 21.77
CA VAL A 477 -13.20 -22.69 22.14
C VAL A 477 -14.15 -22.89 23.32
N ALA A 478 -14.18 -21.98 24.30
CA ALA A 478 -15.02 -22.14 25.49
C ALA A 478 -16.27 -21.25 25.47
N MET A 479 -16.49 -20.51 24.37
CA MET A 479 -17.62 -19.62 24.18
C MET A 479 -18.85 -20.40 23.68
N LEU A 480 -19.59 -20.99 24.61
CA LEU A 480 -20.82 -21.73 24.33
C LEU A 480 -22.05 -20.82 24.16
N GLY A 481 -22.00 -19.58 24.65
CA GLY A 481 -23.04 -18.55 24.55
C GLY A 481 -22.64 -17.39 23.64
N ARG A 482 -23.44 -16.31 23.63
CA ARG A 482 -23.12 -15.08 22.88
C ARG A 482 -22.15 -14.17 23.61
N ASP A 483 -22.08 -14.32 24.93
CA ASP A 483 -21.22 -13.55 25.80
C ASP A 483 -20.58 -14.45 26.88
N PRO A 484 -19.61 -13.94 27.64
CA PRO A 484 -18.94 -14.71 28.68
C PRO A 484 -19.88 -15.21 29.80
N GLN A 485 -20.94 -14.47 30.10
CA GLN A 485 -21.89 -14.81 31.17
C GLN A 485 -22.82 -15.95 30.75
N GLU A 486 -23.38 -15.88 29.54
CA GLU A 486 -24.15 -16.97 28.92
C GLU A 486 -23.29 -18.23 28.79
N SER A 487 -22.02 -18.08 28.40
CA SER A 487 -21.08 -19.20 28.30
C SER A 487 -20.81 -19.84 29.65
N ALA A 488 -20.58 -19.04 30.71
CA ALA A 488 -20.39 -19.56 32.06
C ALA A 488 -21.63 -20.33 32.56
N ALA A 489 -22.84 -19.84 32.26
CA ALA A 489 -24.08 -20.53 32.56
C ALA A 489 -24.23 -21.83 31.75
N ALA A 490 -23.80 -21.84 30.49
CA ALA A 490 -23.79 -23.02 29.63
C ALA A 490 -22.80 -24.10 30.10
N TRP A 491 -21.63 -23.72 30.59
CA TRP A 491 -20.74 -24.69 31.23
C TRP A 491 -21.32 -25.20 32.55
N SER A 492 -21.94 -24.33 33.35
CA SER A 492 -22.46 -24.69 34.68
C SER A 492 -23.72 -25.56 34.66
N ARG A 493 -24.51 -25.55 33.56
CA ARG A 493 -25.70 -26.41 33.43
C ARG A 493 -25.35 -27.88 33.17
N HIS A 494 -24.14 -28.14 32.70
CA HIS A 494 -23.70 -29.46 32.29
C HIS A 494 -22.93 -30.17 33.39
N ARG A 495 -22.99 -31.50 33.38
CA ARG A 495 -22.13 -32.36 34.20
C ARG A 495 -21.26 -33.21 33.28
N LEU A 496 -20.10 -33.60 33.79
CA LEU A 496 -19.24 -34.59 33.16
C LEU A 496 -19.04 -35.76 34.12
N TYR A 497 -18.82 -36.94 33.58
CA TYR A 497 -18.67 -38.19 34.30
C TYR A 497 -17.29 -38.78 34.03
N GLY A 498 -16.50 -38.84 35.09
CA GLY A 498 -15.12 -39.29 35.04
C GLY A 498 -14.15 -38.28 34.42
N ARG A 499 -12.90 -38.36 34.86
CA ARG A 499 -11.81 -37.48 34.44
C ARG A 499 -10.46 -38.14 34.61
N ASN A 500 -9.55 -37.91 33.68
CA ASN A 500 -8.15 -38.22 33.91
C ASN A 500 -7.54 -37.31 35.00
N SER A 501 -6.83 -37.91 35.94
CA SER A 501 -6.09 -37.20 37.00
C SER A 501 -4.62 -37.01 36.62
N GLY A 502 -3.87 -36.23 37.41
CA GLY A 502 -2.45 -36.02 37.18
C GLY A 502 -2.11 -35.10 36.00
N ILE A 503 -3.06 -34.25 35.58
CA ILE A 503 -2.85 -33.27 34.51
C ILE A 503 -2.36 -31.96 35.13
N LEU A 504 -1.12 -31.59 34.83
CA LEU A 504 -0.47 -30.38 35.29
C LEU A 504 -0.21 -29.44 34.10
N PRO A 505 -0.47 -28.12 34.20
CA PRO A 505 -0.18 -27.21 33.11
C PRO A 505 1.33 -27.09 32.87
N ARG A 506 1.72 -26.99 31.60
CA ARG A 506 3.04 -26.54 31.15
C ARG A 506 3.07 -25.00 31.10
N GLU A 507 4.26 -24.45 30.88
CA GLU A 507 4.37 -23.05 30.46
C GLU A 507 3.63 -22.86 29.13
N GLY A 508 2.83 -21.78 29.01
CA GLY A 508 2.00 -21.51 27.83
C GLY A 508 0.66 -22.26 27.76
N THR A 509 0.34 -23.19 28.67
CA THR A 509 -0.93 -23.95 28.65
C THR A 509 -2.15 -23.08 28.94
N ALA A 510 -3.08 -22.97 28.00
CA ALA A 510 -4.36 -22.30 28.19
C ALA A 510 -5.38 -23.25 28.83
N MET A 511 -5.58 -23.14 30.14
CA MET A 511 -6.64 -23.86 30.86
C MET A 511 -7.96 -23.10 30.70
N LEU A 512 -8.81 -23.55 29.78
CA LEU A 512 -10.08 -22.87 29.50
C LEU A 512 -11.19 -23.28 30.47
N VAL A 513 -11.19 -24.55 30.88
CA VAL A 513 -12.20 -25.12 31.76
C VAL A 513 -11.54 -25.97 32.82
N THR A 514 -12.00 -25.80 34.06
CA THR A 514 -11.53 -26.52 35.24
C THR A 514 -12.69 -27.13 36.01
N ASP A 515 -12.41 -27.97 36.99
CA ASP A 515 -13.41 -28.34 37.99
C ASP A 515 -13.39 -27.40 39.21
N ALA A 516 -14.28 -27.63 40.18
CA ALA A 516 -14.35 -26.87 41.43
C ALA A 516 -13.07 -26.88 42.28
N LYS A 517 -12.13 -27.81 42.01
CA LYS A 517 -10.82 -27.88 42.67
C LYS A 517 -9.69 -27.27 41.81
N GLY A 518 -10.04 -26.58 40.71
CA GLY A 518 -9.09 -25.96 39.79
C GLY A 518 -8.34 -26.95 38.89
N ARG A 519 -8.76 -28.22 38.82
CA ARG A 519 -8.09 -29.24 38.03
C ARG A 519 -8.54 -29.15 36.57
N ALA A 520 -7.62 -29.34 35.62
CA ALA A 520 -7.89 -29.16 34.20
C ALA A 520 -8.98 -30.11 33.67
N VAL A 521 -9.89 -29.54 32.88
CA VAL A 521 -10.92 -30.25 32.09
C VAL A 521 -10.67 -30.02 30.61
N VAL A 522 -10.52 -28.77 30.17
CA VAL A 522 -10.14 -28.42 28.79
C VAL A 522 -8.87 -27.57 28.85
N ALA A 523 -7.80 -28.08 28.24
CA ALA A 523 -6.50 -27.42 28.19
C ALA A 523 -5.99 -27.37 26.75
N LEU A 524 -5.52 -26.20 26.32
CA LEU A 524 -5.00 -25.95 24.99
C LEU A 524 -3.53 -25.50 25.05
N GLY A 525 -2.79 -25.69 23.97
CA GLY A 525 -1.44 -25.15 23.83
C GLY A 525 -0.95 -25.24 22.40
N GLU A 526 0.12 -24.51 22.10
CA GLU A 526 0.76 -24.52 20.79
C GLU A 526 2.07 -25.30 20.84
N VAL A 527 2.38 -26.01 19.76
CA VAL A 527 3.61 -26.80 19.61
C VAL A 527 4.29 -26.35 18.33
N GLU A 528 5.25 -25.44 18.45
CA GLU A 528 5.83 -24.71 17.33
C GLU A 528 4.74 -24.07 16.45
N ARG A 529 4.49 -24.56 15.23
CA ARG A 529 3.41 -24.05 14.36
C ARG A 529 2.08 -24.77 14.59
N GLY A 530 2.08 -25.96 15.20
CA GLY A 530 0.90 -26.77 15.48
C GLY A 530 0.13 -26.35 16.72
N ARG A 531 -1.02 -27.01 16.92
CA ARG A 531 -1.90 -26.83 18.07
C ARG A 531 -2.24 -28.16 18.70
N SER A 532 -2.32 -28.18 20.02
CA SER A 532 -2.58 -29.37 20.81
C SER A 532 -3.60 -29.08 21.90
N ALA A 533 -4.58 -29.96 22.05
CA ALA A 533 -5.70 -29.83 22.97
C ALA A 533 -5.91 -31.12 23.77
N VAL A 534 -6.29 -30.98 25.04
CA VAL A 534 -6.69 -32.08 25.92
C VAL A 534 -8.07 -31.77 26.48
N VAL A 535 -9.01 -32.69 26.25
CA VAL A 535 -10.28 -32.77 26.96
C VAL A 535 -10.16 -33.95 27.93
N ALA A 536 -10.06 -33.67 29.23
CA ALA A 536 -9.71 -34.67 30.23
C ALA A 536 -10.84 -35.66 30.61
N SER A 537 -11.94 -35.71 29.87
CA SER A 537 -13.14 -36.48 30.17
C SER A 537 -13.66 -37.18 28.92
N ALA A 538 -14.33 -38.32 29.09
CA ALA A 538 -14.91 -39.16 28.02
C ALA A 538 -16.44 -39.20 28.09
N SER A 539 -17.05 -38.08 28.51
CA SER A 539 -18.48 -38.01 28.83
C SER A 539 -19.21 -36.82 28.19
N LEU A 540 -18.59 -36.17 27.20
CA LEU A 540 -19.20 -35.07 26.47
C LEU A 540 -20.49 -35.50 25.76
N TRP A 541 -20.60 -36.78 25.37
CA TRP A 541 -21.80 -37.35 24.76
C TRP A 541 -23.08 -37.15 25.55
N THR A 542 -23.00 -36.99 26.87
CA THR A 542 -24.18 -36.76 27.70
C THR A 542 -24.91 -35.49 27.30
N TRP A 543 -24.19 -34.47 26.83
CA TRP A 543 -24.75 -33.20 26.37
C TRP A 543 -25.53 -33.37 25.06
N ALA A 544 -25.17 -34.36 24.25
CA ALA A 544 -25.85 -34.68 23.00
C ALA A 544 -27.23 -35.35 23.21
N PHE A 545 -27.52 -35.90 24.39
CA PHE A 545 -28.84 -36.46 24.69
C PHE A 545 -29.81 -35.42 25.26
N GLY A 546 -29.30 -34.44 26.01
CA GLY A 546 -30.05 -33.42 26.75
C GLY A 546 -29.37 -33.18 28.11
N ALA A 547 -29.45 -31.96 28.67
CA ALA A 547 -28.76 -31.66 29.91
C ALA A 547 -29.31 -32.48 31.08
N ASP A 548 -28.43 -33.23 31.74
CA ASP A 548 -28.68 -33.82 33.06
C ASP A 548 -28.49 -32.68 34.07
N THR A 549 -29.56 -31.92 34.34
CA THR A 549 -29.48 -30.70 35.16
C THR A 549 -29.02 -31.02 36.57
N ALA A 550 -28.22 -30.12 37.16
CA ALA A 550 -27.64 -30.29 38.50
C ALA A 550 -28.66 -30.63 39.61
N ASP A 551 -29.93 -30.26 39.42
CA ASP A 551 -31.06 -30.68 40.24
C ASP A 551 -31.62 -32.00 39.69
N GLY A 552 -31.20 -33.14 40.27
CA GLY A 552 -31.59 -34.50 39.87
C GLY A 552 -33.07 -34.86 40.09
N ALA A 553 -34.00 -33.96 39.78
CA ALA A 553 -35.41 -34.26 39.66
C ALA A 553 -35.71 -34.69 38.22
N GLU A 554 -36.55 -35.73 38.06
CA GLU A 554 -37.18 -36.16 36.80
C GLU A 554 -38.11 -35.09 36.17
N GLN A 555 -37.75 -33.81 36.26
CA GLN A 555 -38.39 -32.75 35.51
C GLN A 555 -37.87 -32.90 34.08
N LYS A 556 -38.66 -33.55 33.20
CA LYS A 556 -38.43 -33.54 31.74
C LYS A 556 -37.90 -32.16 31.35
N ALA A 557 -36.64 -32.08 30.96
CA ALA A 557 -36.06 -30.85 30.45
C ALA A 557 -37.02 -30.32 29.38
N SER A 558 -37.41 -29.05 29.50
CA SER A 558 -38.24 -28.44 28.45
C SER A 558 -37.53 -28.62 27.10
N GLY A 559 -38.27 -28.82 26.00
CA GLY A 559 -37.65 -29.07 24.69
C GLY A 559 -36.60 -28.02 24.29
N ALA A 560 -36.69 -26.79 24.80
CA ALA A 560 -35.69 -25.75 24.63
C ALA A 560 -34.34 -26.07 25.32
N ALA A 561 -34.36 -26.57 26.56
CA ALA A 561 -33.14 -26.91 27.30
C ALA A 561 -32.41 -28.12 26.69
N GLU A 562 -33.14 -29.08 26.12
CA GLU A 562 -32.53 -30.19 25.34
C GLU A 562 -31.89 -29.70 24.03
N ILE A 563 -32.53 -28.74 23.35
CA ILE A 563 -31.99 -28.13 22.12
C ILE A 563 -30.71 -27.36 22.45
N ASP A 564 -30.69 -26.59 23.53
CA ASP A 564 -29.53 -25.80 23.95
C ASP A 564 -28.33 -26.70 24.33
N ALA A 565 -28.57 -27.80 25.05
CA ALA A 565 -27.52 -28.75 25.43
C ALA A 565 -26.84 -29.42 24.23
N ARG A 566 -27.63 -29.84 23.23
CA ARG A 566 -27.10 -30.38 21.97
C ARG A 566 -26.34 -29.34 21.18
N GLY A 567 -26.84 -28.10 21.18
CA GLY A 567 -26.18 -26.96 20.57
C GLY A 567 -24.79 -26.69 21.16
N ASP A 568 -24.66 -26.77 22.49
CA ASP A 568 -23.36 -26.59 23.17
C ASP A 568 -22.35 -27.65 22.81
N TYR A 569 -22.79 -28.91 22.77
CA TYR A 569 -21.93 -30.04 22.41
C TYR A 569 -21.37 -29.87 21.00
N HIS A 570 -22.21 -29.57 20.01
CA HIS A 570 -21.78 -29.32 18.64
C HIS A 570 -20.84 -28.11 18.58
N ARG A 571 -21.20 -27.01 19.25
CA ARG A 571 -20.41 -25.77 19.24
C ARG A 571 -19.02 -25.97 19.84
N LEU A 572 -18.90 -26.66 20.97
CA LEU A 572 -17.61 -26.98 21.59
C LEU A 572 -16.72 -27.75 20.62
N LEU A 573 -17.25 -28.79 19.96
CA LEU A 573 -16.49 -29.62 19.04
C LEU A 573 -16.08 -28.87 17.77
N ASP A 574 -16.99 -28.05 17.23
CA ASP A 574 -16.72 -27.24 16.04
C ASP A 574 -15.64 -26.19 16.34
N GLN A 575 -15.73 -25.50 17.48
CA GLN A 575 -14.74 -24.53 17.91
C GLN A 575 -13.39 -25.17 18.24
N LEU A 576 -13.37 -26.35 18.88
CA LEU A 576 -12.14 -27.11 19.12
C LEU A 576 -11.46 -27.48 17.81
N LEU A 577 -12.21 -28.04 16.86
CA LEU A 577 -11.67 -28.43 15.57
C LEU A 577 -11.16 -27.21 14.79
N ALA A 578 -11.95 -26.14 14.72
CA ALA A 578 -11.57 -24.90 14.04
C ALA A 578 -10.31 -24.27 14.65
N TRP A 579 -10.22 -24.25 15.98
CA TRP A 579 -9.03 -23.78 16.67
C TRP A 579 -7.81 -24.67 16.38
N LEU A 580 -7.93 -26.00 16.45
CA LEU A 580 -6.84 -26.92 16.17
C LEU A 580 -6.25 -26.73 14.77
N VAL A 581 -7.09 -26.35 13.81
CA VAL A 581 -6.67 -26.14 12.42
C VAL A 581 -6.32 -24.69 12.11
N ARG A 582 -6.31 -23.77 13.09
CA ARG A 582 -6.05 -22.32 12.87
C ARG A 582 -7.02 -21.69 11.86
N ASP A 583 -8.31 -21.98 12.00
CA ASP A 583 -9.35 -21.33 11.21
C ASP A 583 -9.33 -19.80 11.47
N PRO A 584 -9.19 -18.95 10.42
CA PRO A 584 -9.12 -17.50 10.56
C PRO A 584 -10.28 -16.85 11.32
N ASP A 585 -11.47 -17.47 11.29
CA ASP A 585 -12.65 -16.93 11.99
C ASP A 585 -12.58 -17.11 13.51
N TYR A 586 -11.66 -17.96 13.99
CA TYR A 586 -11.45 -18.28 15.40
C TYR A 586 -10.11 -17.74 15.94
N GLU A 587 -9.36 -17.00 15.12
CA GLU A 587 -8.15 -16.31 15.56
C GLU A 587 -8.49 -14.97 16.23
N LEU A 588 -7.84 -14.70 17.36
CA LEU A 588 -8.02 -13.45 18.09
C LEU A 588 -7.54 -12.24 17.30
N LEU A 589 -6.42 -12.40 16.57
CA LEU A 589 -5.74 -11.34 15.85
C LEU A 589 -5.76 -11.63 14.35
N ARG A 590 -6.24 -10.68 13.56
CA ARG A 590 -6.24 -10.73 12.09
C ARG A 590 -5.51 -9.53 11.52
N VAL A 591 -4.69 -9.77 10.51
CA VAL A 591 -3.91 -8.72 9.83
C VAL A 591 -4.11 -8.85 8.34
N GLU A 592 -4.47 -7.74 7.70
CA GLU A 592 -4.74 -7.68 6.27
C GLU A 592 -3.95 -6.54 5.62
N SER A 593 -3.42 -6.82 4.42
CA SER A 593 -2.86 -5.77 3.54
C SER A 593 -3.94 -5.33 2.55
N PRO A 594 -4.37 -4.05 2.56
CA PRO A 594 -5.36 -3.54 1.60
C PRO A 594 -4.86 -3.52 0.15
N LYS A 595 -3.53 -3.48 -0.04
CA LYS A 595 -2.90 -3.44 -1.37
C LYS A 595 -2.15 -4.75 -1.63
N GLN A 596 -2.23 -5.22 -2.86
CA GLN A 596 -1.57 -6.44 -3.32
C GLN A 596 -0.04 -6.27 -3.42
N ALA A 597 0.40 -5.10 -3.89
CA ALA A 597 1.79 -4.70 -3.92
C ALA A 597 1.90 -3.21 -3.59
N VAL A 598 2.93 -2.84 -2.84
CA VAL A 598 3.22 -1.44 -2.47
C VAL A 598 4.47 -0.99 -3.23
N PRO A 599 4.46 0.19 -3.88
CA PRO A 599 5.66 0.74 -4.51
C PRO A 599 6.78 0.96 -3.49
N VAL A 600 8.01 0.70 -3.89
CA VAL A 600 9.21 1.00 -3.08
C VAL A 600 9.19 2.47 -2.63
N GLY A 601 9.48 2.72 -1.36
CA GLY A 601 9.51 4.06 -0.76
C GLY A 601 8.15 4.58 -0.29
N GLN A 602 7.05 3.87 -0.56
CA GLN A 602 5.77 4.15 0.08
C GLN A 602 5.63 3.32 1.37
N PRO A 603 5.05 3.89 2.44
CA PRO A 603 4.77 3.14 3.65
C PRO A 603 3.68 2.09 3.40
N VAL A 604 3.83 0.92 4.00
CA VAL A 604 2.83 -0.16 3.94
C VAL A 604 1.85 0.03 5.09
N ALA A 605 0.58 0.26 4.77
CA ALA A 605 -0.48 0.35 5.77
C ALA A 605 -1.23 -0.98 5.87
N LEU A 606 -1.17 -1.62 7.04
CA LEU A 606 -1.84 -2.88 7.35
C LEU A 606 -3.03 -2.62 8.27
N ARG A 607 -4.16 -3.29 8.01
CA ARG A 607 -5.32 -3.28 8.90
C ARG A 607 -5.18 -4.43 9.88
N VAL A 608 -5.24 -4.12 11.16
CA VAL A 608 -5.20 -5.08 12.26
C VAL A 608 -6.55 -5.08 12.96
N THR A 609 -7.12 -6.25 13.19
CA THR A 609 -8.38 -6.44 13.90
C THR A 609 -8.16 -7.43 15.04
N ALA A 610 -8.53 -7.06 16.25
CA ALA A 610 -8.45 -7.89 17.45
C ALA A 610 -9.85 -8.10 18.03
N ARG A 611 -10.30 -9.36 18.10
CA ARG A 611 -11.61 -9.75 18.64
C ARG A 611 -11.48 -10.93 19.57
N ASP A 612 -12.29 -10.95 20.63
CA ASP A 612 -12.38 -12.11 21.50
C ASP A 612 -13.14 -13.27 20.83
N GLY A 613 -13.23 -14.40 21.54
CA GLY A 613 -13.97 -15.58 21.07
C GLY A 613 -15.48 -15.38 20.87
N ALA A 614 -16.04 -14.29 21.37
CA ALA A 614 -17.45 -13.90 21.18
C ALA A 614 -17.62 -12.94 19.98
N GLY A 615 -16.52 -12.50 19.36
CA GLY A 615 -16.51 -11.48 18.32
C GLY A 615 -16.54 -10.05 18.85
N HIS A 616 -16.47 -9.83 20.16
CA HIS A 616 -16.39 -8.49 20.74
C HIS A 616 -15.03 -7.85 20.43
N PRO A 617 -15.01 -6.54 20.15
CA PRO A 617 -13.76 -5.83 19.89
C PRO A 617 -12.87 -5.75 21.13
N LEU A 618 -11.58 -6.04 20.96
CA LEU A 618 -10.58 -5.88 22.01
C LEU A 618 -9.86 -4.53 21.87
N ALA A 619 -10.31 -3.55 22.65
CA ALA A 619 -9.77 -2.18 22.64
C ALA A 619 -8.49 -2.03 23.46
N HIS A 620 -7.69 -1.03 23.11
CA HIS A 620 -6.49 -0.60 23.84
C HIS A 620 -5.39 -1.67 23.94
N LEU A 621 -5.35 -2.64 23.03
CA LEU A 621 -4.28 -3.64 22.97
C LEU A 621 -3.06 -3.06 22.24
N PRO A 622 -1.89 -2.96 22.90
CA PRO A 622 -0.69 -2.43 22.26
C PRO A 622 -0.12 -3.44 21.27
N LEU A 623 -0.01 -3.04 19.99
CA LEU A 623 0.58 -3.89 18.97
C LEU A 623 2.11 -3.86 19.04
N ARG A 624 2.72 -5.00 18.75
CA ARG A 624 4.13 -5.12 18.36
C ARG A 624 4.22 -5.74 16.99
N TRP A 625 5.25 -5.42 16.24
CA TRP A 625 5.43 -6.00 14.91
C TRP A 625 6.89 -6.19 14.55
N GLU A 626 7.16 -7.19 13.73
CA GLU A 626 8.47 -7.45 13.14
C GLU A 626 8.32 -7.78 11.66
N ARG A 627 9.39 -7.52 10.89
CA ARG A 627 9.49 -7.94 9.49
C ARG A 627 10.41 -9.17 9.44
N VAL A 628 10.02 -10.13 8.61
CA VAL A 628 10.80 -11.33 8.34
C VAL A 628 11.03 -11.43 6.84
N ASP A 629 12.28 -11.63 6.43
CA ASP A 629 12.60 -12.01 5.07
C ASP A 629 12.41 -13.52 4.89
N PRO A 630 11.37 -13.98 4.15
CA PRO A 630 11.14 -15.41 3.95
C PRO A 630 12.15 -16.04 2.99
N SER A 631 12.89 -15.25 2.21
CA SER A 631 13.87 -15.73 1.22
C SER A 631 15.26 -15.98 1.81
N ALA A 632 15.56 -15.39 2.97
CA ALA A 632 16.81 -15.64 3.69
C ALA A 632 16.83 -17.06 4.28
N ASN A 633 18.00 -17.70 4.27
CA ASN A 633 18.21 -19.01 4.88
C ASN A 633 19.35 -18.95 5.92
N PRO A 634 19.06 -18.96 7.24
CA PRO A 634 17.73 -19.00 7.86
C PRO A 634 16.94 -17.69 7.66
N PRO A 635 15.61 -17.70 7.86
CA PRO A 635 14.78 -16.49 7.76
C PRO A 635 15.33 -15.38 8.68
N ASP A 636 15.54 -14.19 8.11
CA ASP A 636 16.08 -13.04 8.83
C ASP A 636 14.92 -12.23 9.43
N ALA A 637 14.76 -12.33 10.75
CA ALA A 637 13.75 -11.60 11.50
C ALA A 637 14.36 -10.34 12.14
N ALA A 638 13.82 -9.17 11.79
CA ALA A 638 14.21 -7.92 12.43
C ALA A 638 13.67 -7.86 13.87
N ALA A 639 14.32 -7.07 14.73
CA ALA A 639 13.83 -6.86 16.08
C ALA A 639 12.41 -6.26 16.09
N ALA A 640 11.54 -6.79 16.97
CA ALA A 640 10.18 -6.32 17.15
C ALA A 640 10.13 -4.83 17.54
N ARG A 641 9.24 -4.10 16.88
CA ARG A 641 9.00 -2.66 17.04
C ARG A 641 7.62 -2.42 17.64
N PRO A 642 7.43 -1.34 18.43
CA PRO A 642 6.12 -0.95 18.88
C PRO A 642 5.24 -0.48 17.72
N GLY A 643 3.95 -0.81 17.76
CA GLY A 643 2.91 -0.33 16.87
C GLY A 643 1.86 0.50 17.62
N PRO A 644 0.80 0.97 16.93
CA PRO A 644 -0.34 1.63 17.58
C PRO A 644 -1.10 0.65 18.48
N SER A 645 -1.98 1.17 19.35
CA SER A 645 -2.94 0.33 20.08
C SER A 645 -4.26 0.23 19.31
N THR A 646 -5.02 -0.84 19.52
CA THR A 646 -6.38 -0.99 18.96
C THR A 646 -7.34 0.06 19.51
N ASP A 647 -8.27 0.51 18.68
CA ASP A 647 -9.33 1.46 19.04
C ASP A 647 -10.52 0.77 19.74
N GLU A 648 -11.57 1.54 20.05
CA GLU A 648 -12.81 1.02 20.67
C GLU A 648 -13.53 -0.06 19.84
N ARG A 649 -13.20 -0.18 18.55
CA ARG A 649 -13.73 -1.23 17.65
C ARG A 649 -12.76 -2.40 17.50
N GLY A 650 -11.67 -2.43 18.26
CA GLY A 650 -10.65 -3.47 18.19
C GLY A 650 -9.85 -3.38 16.90
N GLU A 651 -9.83 -2.23 16.23
CA GLU A 651 -9.14 -2.04 14.95
C GLU A 651 -7.94 -1.12 15.11
N ALA A 652 -6.90 -1.34 14.32
CA ALA A 652 -5.74 -0.47 14.23
C ALA A 652 -5.18 -0.45 12.81
N THR A 653 -4.62 0.69 12.41
CA THR A 653 -3.84 0.80 11.17
C THR A 653 -2.35 0.81 11.51
N LEU A 654 -1.67 -0.30 11.25
CA LEU A 654 -0.23 -0.41 11.43
C LEU A 654 0.49 0.09 10.18
N VAL A 655 1.33 1.11 10.32
CA VAL A 655 2.13 1.64 9.23
C VAL A 655 3.57 1.13 9.35
N VAL A 656 4.00 0.33 8.38
CA VAL A 656 5.35 -0.23 8.27
C VAL A 656 6.16 0.63 7.31
N PRO A 657 7.16 1.40 7.80
CA PRO A 657 7.97 2.28 6.95
C PRO A 657 9.12 1.55 6.26
N ASP A 658 9.52 2.06 5.11
CA ASP A 658 10.81 1.82 4.45
C ASP A 658 11.20 0.35 4.26
N LEU A 659 10.26 -0.47 3.77
CA LEU A 659 10.59 -1.82 3.34
C LEU A 659 11.35 -1.76 2.00
N PRO A 660 12.51 -2.45 1.87
CA PRO A 660 13.19 -2.60 0.60
C PRO A 660 12.33 -3.34 -0.43
N ALA A 661 12.69 -3.21 -1.71
CA ALA A 661 12.09 -3.98 -2.77
C ALA A 661 12.24 -5.49 -2.50
N GLY A 662 11.16 -6.24 -2.63
CA GLY A 662 11.10 -7.67 -2.32
C GLY A 662 9.78 -8.04 -1.69
N ALA A 663 9.70 -9.27 -1.20
CA ALA A 663 8.55 -9.75 -0.46
C ALA A 663 8.93 -10.05 0.99
N TRP A 664 8.03 -9.69 1.89
CA TRP A 664 8.25 -9.68 3.32
C TRP A 664 7.07 -10.34 4.03
N LEU A 665 7.33 -11.01 5.14
CA LEU A 665 6.29 -11.38 6.08
C LEU A 665 6.30 -10.36 7.21
N VAL A 666 5.14 -9.76 7.49
CA VAL A 666 4.97 -8.91 8.67
C VAL A 666 4.24 -9.71 9.73
N VAL A 667 4.92 -9.93 10.85
CA VAL A 667 4.37 -10.60 12.02
C VAL A 667 3.90 -9.52 12.98
N VAL A 668 2.61 -9.54 13.34
CA VAL A 668 2.03 -8.67 14.35
C VAL A 668 1.74 -9.50 15.58
N GLU A 669 2.09 -8.97 16.74
CA GLU A 669 1.92 -9.61 18.05
C GLU A 669 1.16 -8.70 19.00
N VAL A 670 0.27 -9.28 19.80
CA VAL A 670 -0.37 -8.63 20.95
C VAL A 670 -0.25 -9.49 22.18
N ASP A 671 -0.14 -8.87 23.36
CA ASP A 671 -0.28 -9.59 24.62
C ASP A 671 -1.75 -9.56 25.04
N TRP A 672 -2.33 -10.74 25.24
CA TRP A 672 -3.68 -10.89 25.76
C TRP A 672 -3.65 -11.83 26.98
N HIS A 673 -3.94 -11.28 28.16
CA HIS A 673 -3.86 -11.97 29.45
C HIS A 673 -2.49 -12.62 29.75
N GLY A 674 -1.40 -11.93 29.41
CA GLY A 674 -0.02 -12.43 29.64
C GLY A 674 0.40 -13.48 28.63
N ARG A 675 -0.26 -13.55 27.48
CA ARG A 675 0.00 -14.52 26.41
C ARG A 675 0.14 -13.81 25.06
N PRO A 676 1.25 -14.02 24.34
CA PRO A 676 1.41 -13.45 23.01
C PRO A 676 0.46 -14.15 22.02
N GLN A 677 -0.26 -13.35 21.24
CA GLN A 677 -1.07 -13.78 20.09
C GLN A 677 -0.45 -13.19 18.83
N ARG A 678 -0.24 -14.02 17.80
CA ARG A 678 0.50 -13.65 16.59
C ARG A 678 -0.33 -13.83 15.34
N ALA A 679 -0.18 -12.90 14.41
CA ALA A 679 -0.75 -12.97 13.07
C ALA A 679 0.30 -12.57 12.03
N VAL A 680 0.27 -13.22 10.86
CA VAL A 680 1.28 -13.05 9.82
C VAL A 680 0.62 -12.70 8.49
N VAL A 681 1.08 -11.64 7.85
CA VAL A 681 0.57 -11.17 6.55
C VAL A 681 1.72 -11.05 5.53
N PRO A 682 1.50 -11.42 4.25
CA PRO A 682 2.51 -11.24 3.22
C PRO A 682 2.41 -9.81 2.70
N VAL A 683 3.57 -9.17 2.54
CA VAL A 683 3.69 -7.82 1.99
C VAL A 683 4.66 -7.85 0.83
N VAL A 684 4.16 -7.56 -0.36
CA VAL A 684 4.99 -7.41 -1.55
C VAL A 684 5.31 -5.94 -1.76
N VAL A 685 6.59 -5.61 -1.76
CA VAL A 685 7.09 -4.28 -2.11
C VAL A 685 7.76 -4.38 -3.47
N ALA A 686 6.99 -4.06 -4.50
CA ALA A 686 7.46 -4.15 -5.87
C ALA A 686 7.91 -2.78 -6.37
N ARG A 687 8.91 -2.79 -7.26
CA ARG A 687 9.15 -1.62 -8.12
C ARG A 687 7.99 -1.55 -9.13
N PRO A 688 7.49 -0.36 -9.50
CA PRO A 688 6.52 -0.25 -10.58
C PRO A 688 7.03 -1.01 -11.81
N THR A 689 6.32 -2.05 -12.23
CA THR A 689 6.76 -3.00 -13.29
C THR A 689 6.97 -2.32 -14.64
N ALA A 690 6.38 -1.14 -14.81
CA ALA A 690 6.45 -0.33 -16.01
C ALA A 690 7.84 0.14 -16.42
N GLU A 691 8.58 0.74 -15.48
CA GLU A 691 9.86 1.37 -15.77
C GLU A 691 10.98 0.35 -15.91
N VAL A 692 10.85 -0.80 -15.23
CA VAL A 692 11.90 -1.82 -15.20
C VAL A 692 11.67 -2.92 -16.24
N ALA A 693 10.48 -3.03 -16.84
CA ALA A 693 10.20 -3.98 -17.94
C ALA A 693 10.55 -3.40 -19.33
N ALA A 694 10.26 -2.13 -19.57
CA ALA A 694 10.59 -1.46 -20.82
C ALA A 694 11.95 -0.79 -20.68
N ILE A 695 13.00 -1.47 -21.14
CA ILE A 695 14.37 -0.93 -21.09
C ILE A 695 14.76 -0.29 -22.42
N GLN A 696 14.08 -0.58 -23.52
CA GLN A 696 14.47 -0.03 -24.82
C GLN A 696 14.08 1.46 -24.95
N PRO A 697 15.02 2.36 -25.33
CA PRO A 697 14.70 3.76 -25.59
C PRO A 697 13.64 3.93 -26.68
N ASP A 698 12.75 4.93 -26.53
CA ASP A 698 11.73 5.27 -27.53
C ASP A 698 11.72 6.77 -27.82
N ASP A 699 12.20 7.17 -29.00
CA ASP A 699 12.30 8.57 -29.39
C ASP A 699 10.97 9.20 -29.83
N ARG A 700 9.92 8.40 -30.03
CA ARG A 700 8.63 8.85 -30.57
C ARG A 700 7.97 9.89 -29.68
N LEU A 701 7.95 9.66 -28.37
CA LEU A 701 7.29 10.58 -27.45
C LEU A 701 7.98 11.95 -27.44
N LEU A 702 9.31 11.96 -27.36
CA LEU A 702 10.10 13.19 -27.46
C LEU A 702 9.90 13.89 -28.81
N ALA A 703 9.77 13.13 -29.91
CA ALA A 703 9.45 13.66 -31.23
C ALA A 703 8.08 14.36 -31.25
N LEU A 704 7.05 13.74 -30.64
CA LEU A 704 5.70 14.29 -30.56
C LEU A 704 5.66 15.58 -29.73
N VAL A 705 6.35 15.62 -28.59
CA VAL A 705 6.48 16.82 -27.74
C VAL A 705 7.23 17.94 -28.48
N ALA A 706 8.32 17.60 -29.17
CA ALA A 706 9.07 18.58 -29.95
C ALA A 706 8.22 19.14 -31.10
N LYS A 707 7.51 18.28 -31.84
CA LYS A 707 6.62 18.70 -32.93
C LYS A 707 5.47 19.58 -32.44
N ALA A 708 4.89 19.28 -31.27
CA ALA A 708 3.77 20.04 -30.72
C ALA A 708 4.16 21.47 -30.27
N SER A 709 5.40 21.67 -29.84
CA SER A 709 5.95 22.97 -29.42
C SER A 709 6.69 23.73 -30.53
N GLY A 710 6.95 23.10 -31.67
CA GLY A 710 7.79 23.66 -32.75
C GLY A 710 9.30 23.53 -32.49
N GLY A 711 9.70 22.65 -31.57
CA GLY A 711 11.10 22.30 -31.32
C GLY A 711 11.66 21.24 -32.28
N THR A 712 12.81 20.69 -31.91
CA THR A 712 13.56 19.71 -32.73
C THR A 712 14.01 18.54 -31.88
N LEU A 713 14.03 17.34 -32.46
CA LEU A 713 14.59 16.15 -31.85
C LEU A 713 16.03 15.94 -32.34
N TRP A 714 16.95 15.65 -31.42
CA TRP A 714 18.31 15.24 -31.71
C TRP A 714 18.60 13.87 -31.10
N GLN A 715 19.37 13.06 -31.80
CA GLN A 715 19.94 11.83 -31.26
C GLN A 715 21.34 12.13 -30.72
N GLY A 716 21.55 11.94 -29.42
CA GLY A 716 22.80 12.31 -28.75
C GLY A 716 23.01 13.82 -28.61
N VAL A 717 24.27 14.27 -28.62
CA VAL A 717 24.60 15.67 -28.30
C VAL A 717 24.10 16.64 -29.38
N PRO A 718 23.32 17.68 -29.03
CA PRO A 718 22.84 18.65 -30.01
C PRO A 718 23.96 19.52 -30.59
N PRO A 719 23.92 19.86 -31.89
CA PRO A 719 24.94 20.67 -32.56
C PRO A 719 25.08 22.07 -31.92
N ALA A 720 26.25 22.69 -32.08
CA ALA A 720 26.55 24.02 -31.53
C ALA A 720 25.54 25.09 -31.96
N SER A 721 25.02 24.99 -33.19
CA SER A 721 24.02 25.88 -33.79
C SER A 721 22.56 25.49 -33.50
N GLY A 722 22.29 24.31 -32.92
CA GLY A 722 20.94 23.74 -32.84
C GLY A 722 20.11 24.24 -31.65
N VAL A 723 20.75 24.58 -30.54
CA VAL A 723 20.09 25.17 -29.37
C VAL A 723 20.45 26.65 -29.34
N PRO A 724 19.49 27.59 -29.46
CA PRO A 724 19.76 29.03 -29.39
C PRO A 724 20.07 29.43 -27.94
N VAL A 725 21.25 29.04 -27.48
CA VAL A 725 21.80 29.40 -26.17
C VAL A 725 22.47 30.76 -26.33
N ALA A 726 21.86 31.79 -25.75
CA ALA A 726 22.33 33.18 -25.69
C ALA A 726 22.91 33.77 -27.00
N SER A 727 22.05 34.42 -27.78
CA SER A 727 22.38 35.74 -28.34
C SER A 727 21.40 36.75 -27.75
N ALA A 728 21.93 37.86 -27.25
CA ALA A 728 21.15 39.07 -27.03
C ALA A 728 20.74 39.57 -28.41
N ASP A 729 19.61 39.08 -28.92
CA ASP A 729 19.05 39.60 -30.17
C ASP A 729 18.29 40.88 -29.82
N PRO A 730 18.79 42.07 -30.21
CA PRO A 730 18.13 43.34 -29.92
C PRO A 730 16.80 43.50 -30.67
N THR A 731 16.44 42.56 -31.56
CA THR A 731 15.28 42.64 -32.44
C THR A 731 14.05 41.87 -31.95
N ASP A 732 14.06 41.29 -30.74
CA ASP A 732 12.93 40.52 -30.20
C ASP A 732 11.65 41.40 -30.06
N PRO A 733 10.60 41.16 -30.87
CA PRO A 733 9.43 42.02 -30.94
C PRO A 733 8.51 41.92 -29.71
N LEU A 734 8.81 41.03 -28.75
CA LEU A 734 8.04 40.84 -27.52
C LEU A 734 8.61 41.58 -26.29
N ALA A 735 9.63 42.43 -26.46
CA ALA A 735 10.02 43.43 -25.46
C ALA A 735 8.91 44.49 -25.33
N ARG A 736 7.81 44.16 -24.62
CA ARG A 736 6.74 45.11 -24.38
C ARG A 736 7.21 46.18 -23.39
N ALA A 737 7.20 47.43 -23.87
CA ALA A 737 7.38 48.62 -23.07
C ALA A 737 6.19 48.81 -22.12
N ASP A 738 6.42 48.77 -20.81
CA ASP A 738 5.45 49.29 -19.85
C ASP A 738 5.38 50.81 -20.02
N LEU A 739 4.17 51.33 -20.24
CA LEU A 739 3.90 52.76 -20.29
C LEU A 739 3.51 53.22 -18.89
N VAL A 740 4.41 53.93 -18.21
CA VAL A 740 4.04 54.61 -16.97
C VAL A 740 3.36 55.92 -17.34
N HIS A 741 2.04 55.98 -17.14
CA HIS A 741 1.25 57.19 -17.33
C HIS A 741 1.25 57.99 -16.03
N THR A 742 1.79 59.20 -16.07
CA THR A 742 1.70 60.14 -14.95
C THR A 742 0.76 61.27 -15.34
N GLU A 743 -0.42 61.31 -14.74
CA GLU A 743 -1.42 62.34 -15.00
C GLU A 743 -1.03 63.67 -14.36
N LEU A 744 -0.88 64.73 -15.15
CA LEU A 744 -0.57 66.06 -14.64
C LEU A 744 -1.82 66.84 -14.22
N TRP A 745 -2.96 66.55 -14.85
CA TRP A 745 -4.21 67.28 -14.66
C TRP A 745 -4.94 66.92 -13.34
N SER A 746 -4.73 65.70 -12.83
CA SER A 746 -5.37 65.20 -11.60
C SER A 746 -4.58 65.54 -10.33
N ARG A 747 -3.52 66.35 -10.47
CA ARG A 747 -2.69 66.83 -9.36
C ARG A 747 -3.47 67.78 -8.44
N PRO A 748 -3.40 67.60 -7.10
CA PRO A 748 -4.15 68.40 -6.14
C PRO A 748 -3.83 69.90 -6.22
N GLU A 749 -2.63 70.26 -6.66
CA GLU A 749 -2.18 71.65 -6.83
C GLU A 749 -3.02 72.39 -7.89
N VAL A 750 -3.43 71.70 -8.97
CA VAL A 750 -4.26 72.28 -10.03
C VAL A 750 -5.67 72.57 -9.51
N LEU A 751 -6.23 71.66 -8.70
CA LEU A 751 -7.52 71.85 -8.04
C LEU A 751 -7.48 73.03 -7.04
N LEU A 752 -6.44 73.10 -6.21
CA LEU A 752 -6.25 74.21 -5.26
C LEU A 752 -6.14 75.56 -5.98
N ALA A 753 -5.43 75.61 -7.11
CA ALA A 753 -5.33 76.82 -7.93
C ALA A 753 -6.70 77.27 -8.49
N LEU A 754 -7.52 76.34 -8.99
CA LEU A 754 -8.88 76.65 -9.47
C LEU A 754 -9.78 77.19 -8.35
N ILE A 755 -9.76 76.55 -7.17
CA ILE A 755 -10.52 77.01 -6.00
C ILE A 755 -10.08 78.41 -5.59
N ALA A 756 -8.78 78.68 -5.55
CA ALA A 756 -8.24 79.98 -5.20
C ALA A 756 -8.67 81.08 -6.21
N LEU A 757 -8.63 80.80 -7.51
CA LEU A 757 -9.06 81.73 -8.55
C LEU A 757 -10.56 82.04 -8.47
N LEU A 758 -11.41 81.02 -8.35
CA LEU A 758 -12.86 81.19 -8.21
C LEU A 758 -13.22 81.90 -6.90
N GLY A 759 -12.55 81.56 -5.80
CA GLY A 759 -12.74 82.19 -4.50
C GLY A 759 -12.32 83.66 -4.49
N ALA A 760 -11.17 83.99 -5.09
CA ALA A 760 -10.72 85.37 -5.25
C ALA A 760 -11.68 86.17 -6.13
N GLU A 761 -12.16 85.60 -7.23
CA GLU A 761 -13.14 86.23 -8.11
C GLU A 761 -14.45 86.51 -7.35
N TRP A 762 -14.96 85.55 -6.59
CA TRP A 762 -16.18 85.70 -5.79
C TRP A 762 -16.02 86.78 -4.69
N ALA A 763 -14.92 86.75 -3.94
CA ALA A 763 -14.66 87.72 -2.87
C ALA A 763 -14.57 89.16 -3.42
N LEU A 764 -13.91 89.33 -4.57
CA LEU A 764 -13.81 90.63 -5.24
C LEU A 764 -15.15 91.10 -5.82
N ARG A 765 -15.95 90.19 -6.40
CA ARG A 765 -17.31 90.50 -6.88
C ARG A 765 -18.20 91.02 -5.74
N ARG A 766 -18.18 90.34 -4.58
CA ARG A 766 -18.96 90.75 -3.40
C ARG A 766 -18.49 92.08 -2.83
N ARG A 767 -17.17 92.29 -2.74
CA ARG A 767 -16.59 93.54 -2.23
C ARG A 767 -16.84 94.75 -3.16
N TRP A 768 -16.98 94.51 -4.46
CA TRP A 768 -17.18 95.56 -5.46
C TRP A 768 -18.65 95.74 -5.89
N GLY A 769 -19.59 95.03 -5.26
CA GLY A 769 -21.04 95.23 -5.43
C GLY A 769 -21.65 94.57 -6.66
N LEU A 770 -21.06 93.46 -7.14
CA LEU A 770 -21.58 92.65 -8.25
C LEU A 770 -22.36 91.40 -7.81
N ALA A 771 -22.27 91.00 -6.54
CA ALA A 771 -22.82 89.75 -6.01
C ALA A 771 -23.91 89.98 -4.96
#